data_AF-A0A2T2RC50-F1
#
_entry.id   AF-A0A2T2RC50-F1
#
_cell.length_a   1.000
_cell.length_b   1.000
_cell.length_c   1.000
_cell.angle_alpha   90.00
_cell.angle_beta   90.00
_cell.angle_gamma   90.00
#
_symmetry.space_group_name_H-M   'P 1'
#
loop_
_entity.id
_entity.type
_entity.pdbx_description
1 polymer ?
#
loop_
_entity_poly.entity_id
_entity_poly.type
_entity_poly.pdbx_seq_one_letter_code
_entity_poly.pdbx_strand_id
1 'polypeptide(L)'
;MLLRPGADDFATVARLTGLVVYALGFAMLGFAALAFALEETNDAYGFLVGASLALLVGGASRILLPGPTRLDAMRGLASVASIWIATPVFASVPLLLSGHYASMVDAYVEALSGLATIGLTLANDVDHLAYSVNLWRHTLHLLGGQGIVLVVLTVFASAGGALGSLHTGEGRAEQFLPNIGHTARLILRVTAAFAAVGIPGLWAALVVTGWSLSGALFHALTLWATALHTGGFAPTSASAAIYHSPLIEALLLFLMVGGAFSWALHFQLWLARPGELRRNLEVRSLAVSVLALFTVMVVGLARFGTYDSSTELARIGLFQITSAHTTTGLATVPQAAFVSDWGVLAPAALVVAMALGGMAGSTTGGIKAVRVGVLLKSLAHDIRRALLPESAVAVQTYHLHQPRTLRNEHVRAAATILLLYLLTYLAGGILALFYGYELEPALFESTAATSSGGLSTGLVRPGLELPLKLLYALPGRRRPGGVAGRRVTLSVLAVAAVLAGVVAVADQLRHPLPSHGQRVNPELTRDPRDKAACPELGEGGGATEPLPVASTDLLSCPGAYDGRLVRYEGEAVGQVLVRGDHAWVHLNDDVYAQADPLPQRADYAGANTGMAARLPASGAHVVESTAGPQRRGDIVAVVGRFHRAMPGSAEAMAIRARRVERVEAGQPLDQRVLADRRAAAITLALLAAAMVLGERVVKWRR
;
A
#
# COMPACT_ATOMS: atom_id res chain seq x y z
N MET A 1 9.71 -7.77 -39.50
CA MET A 1 11.13 -7.90 -39.09
C MET A 1 11.17 -8.35 -37.64
N LEU A 2 11.37 -9.64 -37.41
CA LEU A 2 11.32 -10.27 -36.08
C LEU A 2 12.66 -10.05 -35.39
N LEU A 3 12.76 -9.07 -34.49
CA LEU A 3 13.94 -8.84 -33.64
C LEU A 3 14.34 -10.17 -32.96
N ARG A 4 15.56 -10.63 -33.24
CA ARG A 4 16.20 -11.74 -32.54
C ARG A 4 17.11 -11.12 -31.48
N PRO A 5 16.76 -11.20 -30.19
CA PRO A 5 17.61 -10.63 -29.15
C PRO A 5 18.98 -11.33 -29.15
N GLY A 6 20.04 -10.54 -29.14
CA GLY A 6 21.42 -11.00 -29.04
C GLY A 6 21.87 -11.14 -27.59
N ALA A 7 23.02 -11.80 -27.36
CA ALA A 7 23.62 -11.92 -26.03
C ALA A 7 23.85 -10.54 -25.36
N ASP A 8 24.18 -9.52 -26.15
CA ASP A 8 24.40 -8.15 -25.68
C ASP A 8 23.12 -7.48 -25.14
N ASP A 9 21.95 -7.83 -25.68
CA ASP A 9 20.66 -7.33 -25.20
C ASP A 9 20.40 -7.85 -23.78
N PHE A 10 20.61 -9.15 -23.58
CA PHE A 10 20.43 -9.81 -22.28
C PHE A 10 21.44 -9.30 -21.25
N ALA A 11 22.70 -9.15 -21.65
CA ALA A 11 23.74 -8.60 -20.78
C ALA A 11 23.42 -7.16 -20.34
N THR A 12 22.90 -6.33 -21.26
CA THR A 12 22.49 -4.95 -20.94
C THR A 12 21.33 -4.94 -19.93
N VAL A 13 20.27 -5.71 -20.20
CA VAL A 13 19.10 -5.81 -19.31
C VAL A 13 19.49 -6.31 -17.91
N ALA A 14 20.30 -7.38 -17.85
CA ALA A 14 20.74 -7.97 -16.58
C ALA A 14 21.65 -7.02 -15.79
N ARG A 15 22.55 -6.29 -16.46
CA ARG A 15 23.41 -5.29 -15.81
C ARG A 15 22.63 -4.11 -15.26
N LEU A 16 21.61 -3.62 -15.97
CA LEU A 16 20.75 -2.54 -15.47
C LEU A 16 19.89 -3.01 -14.29
N THR A 17 19.35 -4.23 -14.38
CA THR A 17 18.61 -4.85 -13.28
C THR A 17 19.49 -5.00 -12.05
N GLY A 18 20.71 -5.54 -12.23
CA GLY A 18 21.67 -5.72 -11.16
C GLY A 18 22.19 -4.42 -10.56
N LEU A 19 22.22 -3.30 -11.31
CA LEU A 19 22.51 -1.97 -10.75
C LEU A 19 21.45 -1.55 -9.72
N VAL A 20 20.17 -1.77 -10.02
CA VAL A 20 19.07 -1.45 -9.08
C VAL A 20 19.12 -2.36 -7.87
N VAL A 21 19.33 -3.67 -8.08
CA VAL A 21 19.49 -4.65 -6.99
C VAL A 21 20.69 -4.31 -6.10
N TYR A 22 21.81 -3.87 -6.69
CA TYR A 22 22.98 -3.43 -5.95
C TYR A 22 22.69 -2.20 -5.07
N ALA A 23 21.95 -1.21 -5.60
CA ALA A 23 21.53 -0.04 -4.83
C ALA A 23 20.56 -0.42 -3.69
N LEU A 24 19.64 -1.36 -3.94
CA LEU A 24 18.75 -1.92 -2.92
C LEU A 24 19.55 -2.56 -1.77
N GLY A 25 20.63 -3.29 -2.09
CA GLY A 25 21.50 -3.90 -1.08
C GLY A 25 22.08 -2.88 -0.09
N PHE A 26 22.50 -1.69 -0.56
CA PHE A 26 22.96 -0.62 0.33
C PHE A 26 21.83 -0.02 1.17
N ALA A 27 20.62 0.13 0.61
CA ALA A 27 19.47 0.59 1.39
C ALA A 27 19.19 -0.40 2.53
N MET A 28 19.22 -1.71 2.26
CA MET A 28 19.04 -2.76 3.26
C MET A 28 20.15 -2.78 4.33
N LEU A 29 21.40 -2.43 4.00
CA LEU A 29 22.45 -2.24 5.01
C LEU A 29 22.12 -1.11 5.98
N GLY A 30 21.53 -0.01 5.50
CA GLY A 30 21.04 1.07 6.36
C GLY A 30 19.95 0.59 7.33
N PHE A 31 19.04 -0.26 6.85
CA PHE A 31 18.03 -0.90 7.69
C PHE A 31 18.60 -1.93 8.66
N ALA A 32 19.64 -2.67 8.30
CA ALA A 32 20.35 -3.53 9.24
C ALA A 32 20.96 -2.73 10.39
N ALA A 33 21.59 -1.59 10.10
CA ALA A 33 22.13 -0.70 11.12
C ALA A 33 21.02 -0.12 12.03
N LEU A 34 19.89 0.28 11.44
CA LEU A 34 18.72 0.74 12.20
C LEU A 34 18.16 -0.36 13.11
N ALA A 35 18.00 -1.58 12.60
CA ALA A 35 17.50 -2.72 13.37
C ALA A 35 18.42 -3.05 14.56
N PHE A 36 19.74 -3.02 14.38
CA PHE A 36 20.67 -3.14 15.52
C PHE A 36 20.51 -2.01 16.54
N ALA A 37 20.30 -0.76 16.08
CA ALA A 37 20.11 0.38 16.97
C ALA A 37 18.78 0.33 17.75
N LEU A 38 17.77 -0.37 17.22
CA LEU A 38 16.48 -0.62 17.87
C LEU A 38 16.46 -1.92 18.67
N GLU A 39 17.61 -2.60 18.82
CA GLU A 39 17.75 -3.88 19.50
C GLU A 39 16.97 -5.05 18.84
N GLU A 40 16.57 -4.90 17.57
CA GLU A 40 15.86 -5.87 16.75
C GLU A 40 16.85 -6.83 16.07
N THR A 41 17.60 -7.58 16.88
CA THR A 41 18.81 -8.31 16.44
C THR A 41 18.52 -9.38 15.38
N ASN A 42 17.42 -10.13 15.51
CA ASN A 42 17.06 -11.16 14.52
C ASN A 42 16.71 -10.54 13.16
N ASP A 43 15.95 -9.44 13.14
CA ASP A 43 15.60 -8.71 11.92
C ASP A 43 16.83 -8.03 11.30
N ALA A 44 17.76 -7.52 12.13
CA ALA A 44 19.03 -6.97 11.67
C ALA A 44 19.83 -8.01 10.86
N TYR A 45 19.91 -9.25 11.34
CA TYR A 45 20.50 -10.35 10.57
C TYR A 45 19.72 -10.66 9.30
N GLY A 46 18.38 -10.62 9.33
CA GLY A 46 17.54 -10.76 8.14
C GLY A 46 17.85 -9.71 7.06
N PHE A 47 18.00 -8.45 7.46
CA PHE A 47 18.44 -7.37 6.57
C PHE A 47 19.86 -7.58 6.06
N LEU A 48 20.81 -8.03 6.89
CA LEU A 48 22.17 -8.34 6.45
C LEU A 48 22.21 -9.45 5.40
N VAL A 49 21.43 -10.52 5.57
CA VAL A 49 21.32 -11.61 4.59
C VAL A 49 20.80 -11.05 3.26
N GLY A 50 19.68 -10.34 3.29
CA GLY A 50 19.08 -9.78 2.08
C GLY A 50 19.99 -8.75 1.39
N ALA A 51 20.63 -7.87 2.17
CA ALA A 51 21.60 -6.90 1.68
C ALA A 51 22.79 -7.59 0.99
N SER A 52 23.33 -8.63 1.62
CA SER A 52 24.48 -9.37 1.10
C SER A 52 24.15 -10.08 -0.20
N LEU A 53 22.99 -10.75 -0.29
CA LEU A 53 22.55 -11.39 -1.53
C LEU A 53 22.36 -10.36 -2.66
N ALA A 54 21.75 -9.22 -2.36
CA ALA A 54 21.56 -8.14 -3.32
C ALA A 54 22.91 -7.53 -3.79
N LEU A 55 23.86 -7.32 -2.89
CA LEU A 55 25.19 -6.79 -3.21
C LEU A 55 26.02 -7.80 -4.00
N LEU A 56 25.94 -9.09 -3.69
CA LEU A 56 26.63 -10.16 -4.41
C LEU A 56 26.11 -10.28 -5.84
N VAL A 57 24.80 -10.43 -6.03
CA VAL A 57 24.18 -10.57 -7.36
C VAL A 57 24.34 -9.27 -8.16
N GLY A 58 24.05 -8.13 -7.55
CA GLY A 58 24.18 -6.83 -8.17
C GLY A 58 25.63 -6.50 -8.54
N GLY A 59 26.58 -6.76 -7.65
CA GLY A 59 28.02 -6.57 -7.88
C GLY A 59 28.55 -7.49 -8.98
N ALA A 60 28.22 -8.79 -8.93
CA ALA A 60 28.60 -9.75 -9.96
C ALA A 60 28.09 -9.33 -11.35
N SER A 61 26.84 -8.87 -11.46
CA SER A 61 26.30 -8.37 -12.72
C SER A 61 27.12 -7.21 -13.31
N ARG A 62 27.69 -6.35 -12.46
CA ARG A 62 28.45 -5.16 -12.89
C ARG A 62 29.87 -5.50 -13.32
N ILE A 63 30.47 -6.52 -12.70
CA ILE A 63 31.83 -6.97 -13.00
C ILE A 63 31.83 -7.89 -14.23
N LEU A 64 30.91 -8.86 -14.26
CA LEU A 64 30.90 -9.94 -15.25
C LEU A 64 30.25 -9.54 -16.58
N LEU A 65 29.28 -8.61 -16.56
CA LEU A 65 28.56 -8.23 -17.78
C LEU A 65 29.18 -6.98 -18.43
N PRO A 66 29.24 -6.90 -19.77
CA PRO A 66 29.75 -5.73 -20.50
C PRO A 66 28.96 -4.45 -20.19
N GLY A 67 29.58 -3.29 -20.43
CA GLY A 67 28.96 -1.97 -20.23
C GLY A 67 27.66 -1.81 -21.02
N PRO A 68 26.68 -1.03 -20.51
CA PRO A 68 25.47 -0.77 -21.29
C PRO A 68 25.86 -0.08 -22.60
N THR A 69 25.51 -0.70 -23.72
CA THR A 69 25.58 -0.07 -25.04
C THR A 69 24.43 0.93 -25.20
N ARG A 70 24.35 1.61 -26.34
CA ARG A 70 23.26 2.55 -26.65
C ARG A 70 21.91 1.88 -26.37
N LEU A 71 21.11 2.49 -25.51
CA LEU A 71 19.81 1.94 -25.12
C LEU A 71 18.76 2.31 -26.16
N ASP A 72 18.25 1.31 -26.86
CA ASP A 72 17.05 1.44 -27.67
C ASP A 72 15.78 1.31 -26.80
N ALA A 73 14.62 1.58 -27.41
CA ALA A 73 13.34 1.53 -26.73
C ALA A 73 13.01 0.12 -26.18
N MET A 74 13.37 -0.93 -26.92
CA MET A 74 13.00 -2.31 -26.57
C MET A 74 13.82 -2.84 -25.40
N ARG A 75 15.14 -2.65 -25.44
CA ARG A 75 16.05 -2.94 -24.32
C ARG A 75 15.60 -2.19 -23.07
N GLY A 76 15.06 -0.99 -23.26
CA GLY A 76 14.57 -0.22 -22.14
C GLY A 76 13.32 -0.71 -21.47
N LEU A 77 12.29 -1.01 -22.27
CA LEU A 77 11.07 -1.60 -21.75
C LEU A 77 11.35 -2.96 -21.09
N ALA A 78 12.24 -3.77 -21.67
CA ALA A 78 12.66 -5.05 -21.11
C ALA A 78 13.39 -4.88 -19.76
N SER A 79 14.30 -3.90 -19.66
CA SER A 79 15.03 -3.60 -18.42
C SER A 79 14.08 -3.18 -17.30
N VAL A 80 13.12 -2.30 -17.59
CA VAL A 80 12.09 -1.88 -16.62
C VAL A 80 11.30 -3.09 -16.14
N ALA A 81 10.79 -3.93 -17.06
CA ALA A 81 10.06 -5.14 -16.70
C ALA A 81 10.89 -6.09 -15.81
N SER A 82 12.16 -6.30 -16.13
CA SER A 82 13.06 -7.14 -15.34
C SER A 82 13.33 -6.57 -13.94
N ILE A 83 13.50 -5.25 -13.80
CA ILE A 83 13.65 -4.58 -12.50
C ILE A 83 12.42 -4.82 -11.62
N TRP A 84 11.21 -4.62 -12.16
CA TRP A 84 9.96 -4.82 -11.41
C TRP A 84 9.72 -6.27 -10.98
N ILE A 85 10.32 -7.25 -11.67
CA ILE A 85 10.21 -8.66 -11.29
C ILE A 85 11.31 -9.06 -10.29
N ALA A 86 12.55 -8.61 -10.52
CA ALA A 86 13.71 -9.06 -9.75
C ALA A 86 13.89 -8.31 -8.42
N THR A 87 13.68 -7.00 -8.39
CA THR A 87 13.90 -6.17 -7.19
C THR A 87 13.05 -6.63 -5.98
N PRO A 88 11.74 -6.96 -6.13
CA PRO A 88 10.95 -7.43 -5.01
C PRO A 88 11.45 -8.75 -4.39
N VAL A 89 12.11 -9.63 -5.15
CA VAL A 89 12.66 -10.89 -4.59
C VAL A 89 13.75 -10.63 -3.55
N PHE A 90 14.59 -9.61 -3.78
CA PHE A 90 15.62 -9.24 -2.80
C PHE A 90 15.00 -8.43 -1.65
N ALA A 91 14.05 -7.56 -1.96
CA ALA A 91 13.35 -6.76 -0.94
C ALA A 91 12.48 -7.61 0.00
N SER A 92 12.03 -8.79 -0.43
CA SER A 92 11.24 -9.72 0.37
C SER A 92 12.06 -10.58 1.32
N VAL A 93 13.39 -10.66 1.17
CA VAL A 93 14.24 -11.47 2.06
C VAL A 93 14.10 -11.08 3.53
N PRO A 94 14.27 -9.81 3.95
CA PRO A 94 14.08 -9.43 5.35
C PRO A 94 12.62 -9.58 5.79
N LEU A 95 11.66 -9.37 4.87
CA LEU A 95 10.24 -9.59 5.16
C LEU A 95 9.98 -11.06 5.51
N LEU A 96 10.43 -12.00 4.68
CA LEU A 96 10.29 -13.44 4.94
C LEU A 96 10.96 -13.85 6.25
N LEU A 97 12.18 -13.37 6.50
CA LEU A 97 12.94 -13.72 7.69
C LEU A 97 12.37 -13.10 8.98
N SER A 98 11.53 -12.07 8.89
CA SER A 98 10.81 -11.51 10.05
C SER A 98 9.82 -12.49 10.68
N GLY A 99 9.44 -13.57 9.99
CA GLY A 99 8.49 -14.58 10.51
C GLY A 99 7.00 -14.21 10.39
N HIS A 100 6.68 -13.03 9.85
CA HIS A 100 5.30 -12.52 9.75
C HIS A 100 4.60 -12.85 8.41
N TYR A 101 5.18 -13.74 7.61
CA TYR A 101 4.64 -14.17 6.32
C TYR A 101 4.58 -15.70 6.24
N ALA A 102 3.44 -16.22 5.79
CA ALA A 102 3.19 -17.66 5.68
C ALA A 102 4.03 -18.34 4.58
N SER A 103 4.41 -17.61 3.53
CA SER A 103 5.26 -18.13 2.46
C SER A 103 6.16 -17.07 1.84
N MET A 104 7.17 -17.51 1.08
CA MET A 104 7.99 -16.62 0.25
C MET A 104 7.14 -15.86 -0.79
N VAL A 105 6.06 -16.47 -1.29
CA VAL A 105 5.14 -15.80 -2.20
C VAL A 105 4.48 -14.61 -1.50
N ASP A 106 4.06 -14.76 -0.25
CA ASP A 106 3.41 -13.67 0.50
C ASP A 106 4.38 -12.53 0.76
N ALA A 107 5.61 -12.83 1.18
CA ALA A 107 6.66 -11.84 1.35
C ALA A 107 7.05 -11.15 0.02
N TYR A 108 7.09 -11.89 -1.09
CA TYR A 108 7.35 -11.35 -2.43
C TYR A 108 6.23 -10.41 -2.87
N VAL A 109 4.97 -10.82 -2.70
CA VAL A 109 3.80 -10.02 -3.04
C VAL A 109 3.73 -8.77 -2.17
N GLU A 110 4.04 -8.85 -0.87
CA GLU A 110 4.15 -7.67 -0.01
C GLU A 110 5.23 -6.70 -0.51
N ALA A 111 6.44 -7.20 -0.81
CA ALA A 111 7.53 -6.38 -1.32
C ALA A 111 7.18 -5.73 -2.67
N LEU A 112 6.53 -6.48 -3.56
CA LEU A 112 6.06 -5.99 -4.85
C LEU A 112 4.95 -4.95 -4.67
N SER A 113 4.02 -5.18 -3.74
CA SER A 113 2.95 -4.25 -3.37
C SER A 113 3.53 -2.92 -2.85
N GLY A 114 4.51 -2.97 -1.95
CA GLY A 114 5.21 -1.79 -1.45
C GLY A 114 5.98 -1.05 -2.57
N LEU A 115 6.74 -1.77 -3.40
CA LEU A 115 7.47 -1.14 -4.51
C LEU A 115 6.54 -0.59 -5.59
N ALA A 116 5.42 -1.25 -5.86
CA ALA A 116 4.47 -0.82 -6.87
C ALA A 116 3.44 0.18 -6.32
N THR A 117 3.58 0.56 -5.04
CA THR A 117 2.66 1.44 -4.29
C THR A 117 1.22 0.96 -4.41
N ILE A 118 0.99 -0.35 -4.34
CA ILE A 118 -0.35 -0.96 -4.41
C ILE A 118 -1.02 -0.92 -3.04
N GLY A 119 -0.28 -1.27 -1.99
CA GLY A 119 -0.75 -1.13 -0.60
C GLY A 119 -1.63 -2.26 -0.06
N LEU A 120 -1.78 -3.34 -0.83
CA LEU A 120 -2.42 -4.56 -0.35
C LEU A 120 -1.40 -5.38 0.45
N THR A 121 -1.78 -5.79 1.66
CA THR A 121 -0.88 -6.47 2.58
C THR A 121 -1.25 -7.96 2.74
N LEU A 122 -0.23 -8.79 2.82
CA LEU A 122 -0.28 -10.21 3.17
C LEU A 122 0.51 -10.49 4.46
N ALA A 123 0.88 -9.44 5.19
CA ALA A 123 1.47 -9.60 6.51
C ALA A 123 0.41 -10.14 7.48
N ASN A 124 0.76 -11.23 8.16
CA ASN A 124 -0.13 -11.93 9.08
C ASN A 124 -0.52 -11.07 10.29
N ASP A 125 0.46 -10.41 10.90
CA ASP A 125 0.32 -9.68 12.16
C ASP A 125 1.13 -8.38 12.07
N VAL A 126 0.47 -7.30 11.67
CA VAL A 126 1.14 -6.02 11.41
C VAL A 126 1.54 -5.32 12.71
N ASP A 127 0.80 -5.55 13.79
CA ASP A 127 0.96 -4.83 15.06
C ASP A 127 2.18 -5.32 15.87
N HIS A 128 2.64 -6.56 15.61
CA HIS A 128 3.88 -7.11 16.18
C HIS A 128 5.11 -7.02 15.28
N LEU A 129 4.99 -6.43 14.07
CA LEU A 129 6.15 -6.26 13.20
C LEU A 129 7.21 -5.38 13.85
N ALA A 130 8.46 -5.82 13.81
CA ALA A 130 9.64 -5.01 14.11
C ALA A 130 9.56 -3.64 13.42
N TYR A 131 9.89 -2.57 14.15
CA TYR A 131 9.85 -1.20 13.66
C TYR A 131 10.72 -1.03 12.42
N SER A 132 11.89 -1.67 12.35
CA SER A 132 12.76 -1.66 11.16
C SER A 132 12.10 -2.34 9.96
N VAL A 133 11.42 -3.48 10.15
CA VAL A 133 10.69 -4.20 9.09
C VAL A 133 9.48 -3.41 8.62
N ASN A 134 8.74 -2.79 9.54
CA ASN A 134 7.58 -1.97 9.21
C ASN A 134 7.99 -0.68 8.48
N LEU A 135 9.08 -0.01 8.91
CA LEU A 135 9.67 1.11 8.17
C LEU A 135 10.20 0.69 6.80
N TRP A 136 10.73 -0.53 6.66
CA TRP A 136 11.16 -1.06 5.36
C TRP A 136 9.98 -1.16 4.39
N ARG A 137 8.86 -1.74 4.81
CA ARG A 137 7.61 -1.80 4.01
C ARG A 137 7.21 -0.43 3.48
N HIS A 138 7.24 0.59 4.35
CA HIS A 138 6.90 1.97 3.98
C HIS A 138 7.96 2.65 3.11
N THR A 139 9.24 2.29 3.28
CA THR A 139 10.35 2.80 2.46
C THR A 139 10.30 2.22 1.04
N LEU A 140 9.76 1.01 0.86
CA LEU A 140 9.50 0.48 -0.48
C LEU A 140 8.55 1.38 -1.28
N HIS A 141 7.60 2.07 -0.64
CA HIS A 141 6.77 3.08 -1.33
C HIS A 141 7.61 4.24 -1.89
N LEU A 142 8.59 4.72 -1.12
CA LEU A 142 9.50 5.78 -1.55
C LEU A 142 10.40 5.31 -2.69
N LEU A 143 11.02 4.13 -2.53
CA LEU A 143 11.86 3.50 -3.56
C LEU A 143 11.08 3.19 -4.83
N GLY A 144 9.82 2.82 -4.70
CA GLY A 144 8.92 2.43 -5.77
C GLY A 144 8.26 3.59 -6.51
N GLY A 145 7.57 4.44 -5.76
CA GLY A 145 6.79 5.57 -6.26
C GLY A 145 7.66 6.61 -6.99
N GLN A 146 8.92 6.78 -6.58
CA GLN A 146 9.85 7.73 -7.17
C GLN A 146 11.20 7.10 -7.54
N GLY A 147 11.79 6.26 -6.67
CA GLY A 147 13.18 5.79 -6.81
C GLY A 147 13.49 4.98 -8.07
N ILE A 148 12.76 3.88 -8.34
CA ILE A 148 13.01 2.99 -9.49
C ILE A 148 12.82 3.76 -10.80
N VAL A 149 11.81 4.64 -10.85
CA VAL A 149 11.54 5.47 -12.02
C VAL A 149 12.70 6.43 -12.29
N LEU A 150 13.24 7.07 -11.25
CA LEU A 150 14.41 7.95 -11.37
C LEU A 150 15.67 7.21 -11.82
N VAL A 151 15.93 6.02 -11.26
CA VAL A 151 17.09 5.20 -11.64
C VAL A 151 16.98 4.76 -13.11
N VAL A 152 15.81 4.28 -13.51
CA VAL A 152 15.52 3.95 -14.91
C VAL A 152 15.74 5.16 -15.81
N LEU A 153 15.09 6.29 -15.53
CA LEU A 153 15.18 7.49 -16.38
C LEU A 153 16.62 8.01 -16.51
N THR A 154 17.39 8.06 -15.42
CA THR A 154 18.78 8.54 -15.43
C THR A 154 19.73 7.61 -16.18
N VAL A 155 19.50 6.30 -16.10
CA VAL A 155 20.21 5.30 -16.89
C VAL A 155 19.87 5.40 -18.37
N PHE A 156 18.58 5.58 -18.70
CA PHE A 156 18.13 5.81 -20.09
C PHE A 156 18.77 7.05 -20.71
N ALA A 157 18.82 8.14 -19.95
CA ALA A 157 19.43 9.39 -20.37
C ALA A 157 20.92 9.25 -20.68
N SER A 158 21.66 8.60 -19.76
CA SER A 158 23.12 8.49 -19.85
C SER A 158 23.58 7.54 -20.97
N ALA A 159 22.73 6.61 -21.41
CA ALA A 159 23.03 5.73 -22.55
C ALA A 159 22.65 6.31 -23.93
N GLY A 160 22.25 7.59 -24.00
CA GLY A 160 22.03 8.30 -25.28
C GLY A 160 20.84 7.81 -26.11
N GLY A 161 19.81 7.25 -25.46
CA GLY A 161 18.59 6.75 -26.13
C GLY A 161 17.64 7.88 -26.56
N ALA A 162 17.09 7.78 -27.77
CA ALA A 162 16.03 8.67 -28.25
C ALA A 162 14.70 8.28 -27.59
N LEU A 163 14.35 9.01 -26.54
CA LEU A 163 13.22 8.74 -25.65
C LEU A 163 11.84 9.05 -26.28
N GLY A 164 11.73 9.46 -27.54
CA GLY A 164 10.48 9.97 -28.11
C GLY A 164 9.30 8.99 -28.13
N SER A 165 9.54 7.68 -28.31
CA SER A 165 8.48 6.70 -28.64
C SER A 165 7.98 5.84 -27.48
N LEU A 166 8.78 5.64 -26.43
CA LEU A 166 8.34 4.91 -25.22
C LEU A 166 7.45 5.76 -24.29
N HIS A 167 7.45 7.08 -24.48
CA HIS A 167 7.01 8.05 -23.48
C HIS A 167 5.51 8.33 -23.50
N THR A 168 4.82 7.98 -24.59
CA THR A 168 3.39 8.24 -24.77
C THR A 168 2.48 7.22 -24.09
N GLY A 169 2.97 6.00 -23.82
CA GLY A 169 2.17 4.90 -23.26
C GLY A 169 1.90 5.03 -21.76
N GLU A 170 2.87 5.48 -20.97
CA GLU A 170 2.74 5.51 -19.50
C GLU A 170 1.89 6.67 -18.97
N GLY A 171 1.54 7.67 -19.79
CA GLY A 171 0.92 8.90 -19.28
C GLY A 171 1.81 9.64 -18.26
N ARG A 172 3.12 9.34 -18.23
CA ARG A 172 4.13 10.06 -17.45
C ARG A 172 4.85 11.13 -18.28
N ALA A 173 4.33 11.44 -19.47
CA ALA A 173 4.91 12.42 -20.36
C ALA A 173 4.57 13.84 -19.92
N GLU A 174 5.60 14.55 -19.45
CA GLU A 174 6.18 15.61 -20.26
C GLU A 174 7.61 15.83 -19.75
N GLN A 175 8.61 15.88 -20.63
CA GLN A 175 9.91 16.45 -20.25
C GLN A 175 9.67 17.94 -20.07
N PHE A 176 9.32 18.37 -18.87
CA PHE A 176 9.13 19.81 -18.58
C PHE A 176 10.47 20.52 -18.41
N LEU A 177 11.55 19.77 -18.16
CA LEU A 177 12.92 20.26 -18.20
C LEU A 177 13.75 19.49 -19.23
N PRO A 178 14.64 20.17 -19.97
CA PRO A 178 15.46 19.57 -21.03
C PRO A 178 16.49 18.54 -20.53
N ASN A 179 16.65 18.38 -19.21
CA ASN A 179 17.61 17.48 -18.59
C ASN A 179 16.93 16.57 -17.53
N ILE A 180 17.08 15.26 -17.68
CA ILE A 180 16.52 14.24 -16.78
C ILE A 180 17.07 14.37 -15.35
N GLY A 181 18.34 14.77 -15.19
CA GLY A 181 18.92 15.05 -13.88
C GLY A 181 18.26 16.25 -13.18
N HIS A 182 17.77 17.25 -13.94
CA HIS A 182 17.03 18.36 -13.35
C HIS A 182 15.64 17.92 -12.88
N THR A 183 14.97 17.07 -13.65
CA THR A 183 13.68 16.48 -13.28
C THR A 183 13.82 15.61 -12.01
N ALA A 184 14.89 14.80 -11.92
CA ALA A 184 15.18 14.01 -10.73
C ALA A 184 15.39 14.87 -9.48
N ARG A 185 16.18 15.95 -9.59
CA ARG A 185 16.39 16.90 -8.49
C ARG A 185 15.12 17.62 -8.09
N LEU A 186 14.26 17.97 -9.04
CA LEU A 186 12.96 18.58 -8.76
C LEU A 186 12.10 17.64 -7.92
N ILE A 187 11.94 16.38 -8.34
CA ILE A 187 11.17 15.37 -7.60
C ILE A 187 11.70 15.24 -6.17
N LEU A 188 13.01 15.07 -6.01
CA LEU A 188 13.64 14.97 -4.68
C LEU A 188 13.41 16.22 -3.82
N ARG A 189 13.49 17.42 -4.40
CA ARG A 189 13.26 18.67 -3.65
C ARG A 189 11.80 18.84 -3.24
N VAL A 190 10.84 18.48 -4.09
CA VAL A 190 9.40 18.52 -3.76
C VAL A 190 9.11 17.51 -2.65
N THR A 191 9.60 16.27 -2.79
CA THR A 191 9.46 15.23 -1.76
C THR A 191 10.08 15.67 -0.44
N ALA A 192 11.27 16.27 -0.46
CA ALA A 192 11.91 16.80 0.73
C ALA A 192 11.13 17.98 1.36
N ALA A 193 10.48 18.83 0.56
CA ALA A 193 9.63 19.91 1.08
C ALA A 193 8.39 19.35 1.79
N PHE A 194 7.73 18.34 1.21
CA PHE A 194 6.63 17.64 1.89
C PHE A 194 7.10 16.88 3.12
N ALA A 195 8.31 16.31 3.12
CA ALA A 195 8.89 15.68 4.30
C ALA A 195 9.11 16.68 5.44
N ALA A 196 9.68 17.85 5.11
CA ALA A 196 10.00 18.90 6.07
C ALA A 196 8.76 19.50 6.75
N VAL A 197 7.59 19.46 6.12
CA VAL A 197 6.33 19.94 6.69
C VAL A 197 5.48 18.81 7.24
N GLY A 198 5.33 17.73 6.48
CA GLY A 198 4.45 16.60 6.79
C GLY A 198 4.91 15.79 7.99
N ILE A 199 6.20 15.45 8.09
CA ILE A 199 6.71 14.63 9.20
C ILE A 199 6.59 15.40 10.53
N PRO A 200 7.09 16.66 10.67
CA PRO A 200 6.92 17.40 11.92
C PRO A 200 5.46 17.70 12.25
N GLY A 201 4.62 17.98 11.24
CA GLY A 201 3.19 18.23 11.44
C GLY A 201 2.45 17.02 11.97
N LEU A 202 2.64 15.85 11.36
CA LEU A 202 2.08 14.58 11.84
C LEU A 202 2.63 14.21 13.20
N TRP A 203 3.94 14.37 13.43
CA TRP A 203 4.58 14.10 14.71
C TRP A 203 3.99 14.94 15.84
N ALA A 204 3.89 16.26 15.64
CA ALA A 204 3.29 17.17 16.61
C ALA A 204 1.82 16.83 16.87
N ALA A 205 1.04 16.54 15.82
CA ALA A 205 -0.35 16.13 15.96
C ALA A 205 -0.49 14.84 16.78
N LEU A 206 0.33 13.83 16.50
CA LEU A 206 0.36 12.55 17.22
C LEU A 206 0.69 12.76 18.70
N VAL A 207 1.74 13.54 19.02
CA VAL A 207 2.12 13.87 20.40
C VAL A 207 0.99 14.57 21.14
N VAL A 208 0.36 15.59 20.53
CA VAL A 208 -0.79 16.31 21.13
C VAL A 208 -1.98 15.38 21.36
N THR A 209 -2.16 14.36 20.54
CA THR A 209 -3.25 13.39 20.67
C THR A 209 -2.99 12.24 21.65
N GLY A 210 -1.83 12.24 22.32
CA GLY A 210 -1.48 11.31 23.40
C GLY A 210 -0.42 10.27 23.06
N TRP A 211 0.16 10.28 21.86
CA TRP A 211 1.20 9.33 21.49
C TRP A 211 2.55 9.64 22.16
N SER A 212 3.30 8.62 22.55
CA SER A 212 4.68 8.77 23.02
C SER A 212 5.58 9.41 21.95
N LEU A 213 6.63 10.15 22.34
CA LEU A 213 7.46 10.89 21.37
C LEU A 213 8.08 9.98 20.29
N SER A 214 8.55 8.79 20.70
CA SER A 214 9.14 7.80 19.80
C SER A 214 8.09 7.13 18.91
N GLY A 215 6.96 6.72 19.49
CA GLY A 215 5.83 6.15 18.74
C GLY A 215 5.28 7.13 17.71
N ALA A 216 5.07 8.39 18.13
CA ALA A 216 4.64 9.46 17.25
C ALA A 216 5.60 9.66 16.07
N LEU A 217 6.92 9.56 16.28
CA LEU A 217 7.91 9.76 15.20
C LEU A 217 7.83 8.61 14.19
N PHE A 218 7.77 7.37 14.68
CA PHE A 218 7.62 6.19 13.84
C PHE A 218 6.33 6.25 12.99
N HIS A 219 5.19 6.57 13.61
CA HIS A 219 3.91 6.75 12.92
C HIS A 219 3.96 7.92 11.94
N ALA A 220 4.57 9.05 12.28
CA ALA A 220 4.70 10.19 11.37
C ALA A 220 5.52 9.86 10.11
N LEU A 221 6.64 9.13 10.27
CA LEU A 221 7.49 8.70 9.15
C LEU A 221 6.77 7.73 8.20
N THR A 222 6.10 6.72 8.77
CA THR A 222 5.34 5.72 8.00
C THR A 222 4.15 6.36 7.28
N LEU A 223 3.34 7.15 7.99
CA LEU A 223 2.20 7.86 7.42
C LEU A 223 2.61 8.86 6.34
N TRP A 224 3.70 9.60 6.53
CA TRP A 224 4.23 10.49 5.49
C TRP A 224 4.62 9.71 4.23
N ALA A 225 5.38 8.62 4.40
CA ALA A 225 5.82 7.79 3.29
C ALA A 225 4.63 7.23 2.51
N THR A 226 3.62 6.70 3.20
CA THR A 226 2.40 6.19 2.56
C THR A 226 1.56 7.27 1.90
N ALA A 227 1.24 8.35 2.61
CA ALA A 227 0.29 9.34 2.12
C ALA A 227 0.81 10.09 0.89
N LEU A 228 2.09 10.49 0.91
CA LEU A 228 2.71 11.23 -0.20
C LEU A 228 3.00 10.34 -1.41
N HIS A 229 3.41 9.08 -1.21
CA HIS A 229 3.73 8.15 -2.30
C HIS A 229 2.57 7.28 -2.73
N THR A 230 1.38 7.54 -2.16
CA THR A 230 0.13 6.84 -2.46
C THR A 230 0.30 5.33 -2.35
N GLY A 231 0.78 4.89 -1.17
CA GLY A 231 1.35 3.56 -0.97
C GLY A 231 0.42 2.50 -0.36
N GLY A 232 -0.59 2.88 0.42
CA GLY A 232 -1.59 2.00 1.04
C GLY A 232 -1.21 1.24 2.30
N PHE A 233 0.07 0.99 2.60
CA PHE A 233 0.40 0.40 3.91
C PHE A 233 0.15 1.37 5.07
N ALA A 234 -0.30 0.81 6.18
CA ALA A 234 -0.40 1.48 7.45
C ALA A 234 0.51 0.82 8.49
N PRO A 235 0.94 1.56 9.51
CA PRO A 235 1.79 1.01 10.57
C PRO A 235 1.05 0.00 11.46
N THR A 236 -0.29 -0.01 11.44
CA THR A 236 -1.15 -0.89 12.26
C THR A 236 -2.27 -1.48 11.40
N SER A 237 -2.85 -2.58 11.84
CA SER A 237 -3.98 -3.26 11.17
C SER A 237 -5.22 -2.36 11.01
N ALA A 238 -5.48 -1.50 11.99
CA ALA A 238 -6.58 -0.54 12.01
C ALA A 238 -6.41 0.66 11.05
N SER A 239 -5.34 0.71 10.26
CA SER A 239 -5.07 1.79 9.31
C SER A 239 -5.07 3.19 9.96
N ALA A 240 -5.76 4.17 9.38
CA ALA A 240 -5.90 5.52 9.95
C ALA A 240 -6.98 5.60 11.05
N ALA A 241 -7.79 4.56 11.24
CA ALA A 241 -8.85 4.55 12.25
C ALA A 241 -8.28 4.62 13.68
N ILE A 242 -7.09 4.04 13.92
CA ILE A 242 -6.46 4.00 15.26
C ILE A 242 -6.21 5.38 15.88
N TYR A 243 -6.09 6.43 15.05
CA TYR A 243 -5.71 7.75 15.52
C TYR A 243 -6.89 8.54 16.10
N HIS A 244 -8.13 8.20 15.74
CA HIS A 244 -9.35 8.86 16.21
C HIS A 244 -9.28 10.41 16.20
N SER A 245 -8.65 11.02 15.19
CA SER A 245 -8.28 12.44 15.23
C SER A 245 -8.51 13.17 13.90
N PRO A 246 -9.42 14.16 13.85
CA PRO A 246 -9.64 14.95 12.64
C PRO A 246 -8.40 15.73 12.19
N LEU A 247 -7.51 16.10 13.12
CA LEU A 247 -6.27 16.81 12.79
C LEU A 247 -5.32 15.92 11.98
N ILE A 248 -5.17 14.66 12.39
CA ILE A 248 -4.33 13.69 11.69
C ILE A 248 -4.94 13.39 10.32
N GLU A 249 -6.25 13.19 10.24
CA GLU A 249 -6.94 13.01 8.97
C GLU A 249 -6.75 14.17 8.00
N ALA A 250 -6.84 15.42 8.48
CA ALA A 250 -6.61 16.61 7.66
C ALA A 250 -5.18 16.69 7.12
N LEU A 251 -4.18 16.35 7.94
CA LEU A 251 -2.78 16.28 7.51
C LEU A 251 -2.55 15.17 6.47
N LEU A 252 -3.18 14.01 6.68
CA LEU A 252 -3.14 12.90 5.72
C LEU A 252 -3.80 13.32 4.39
N LEU A 253 -4.98 13.94 4.42
CA LEU A 253 -5.66 14.47 3.22
C LEU A 253 -4.76 15.44 2.44
N PHE A 254 -4.09 16.35 3.15
CA PHE A 254 -3.13 17.27 2.53
C PHE A 254 -1.98 16.53 1.81
N LEU A 255 -1.38 15.52 2.45
CA LEU A 255 -0.32 14.73 1.87
C LEU A 255 -0.79 13.87 0.69
N MET A 256 -1.99 13.27 0.79
CA MET A 256 -2.62 12.49 -0.28
C MET A 256 -2.85 13.32 -1.54
N VAL A 257 -3.42 14.52 -1.38
CA VAL A 257 -3.63 15.45 -2.50
C VAL A 257 -2.29 15.90 -3.08
N GLY A 258 -1.28 16.14 -2.24
CA GLY A 258 0.09 16.41 -2.67
C GLY A 258 0.66 15.28 -3.54
N GLY A 259 0.53 14.02 -3.11
CA GLY A 259 0.95 12.85 -3.89
C GLY A 259 0.16 12.66 -5.19
N ALA A 260 -1.10 13.10 -5.22
CA ALA A 260 -1.98 12.99 -6.38
C ALA A 260 -1.68 13.99 -7.50
N PHE A 261 -1.03 15.10 -7.17
CA PHE A 261 -0.63 16.11 -8.13
C PHE A 261 0.59 15.68 -8.95
N SER A 262 0.61 16.07 -10.22
CA SER A 262 1.76 15.78 -11.08
C SER A 262 3.00 16.54 -10.61
N TRP A 263 4.18 15.97 -10.81
CA TRP A 263 5.45 16.64 -10.50
C TRP A 263 5.61 17.98 -11.22
N ALA A 264 4.95 18.13 -12.35
CA ALA A 264 5.02 19.30 -13.18
C ALA A 264 4.08 20.42 -12.73
N LEU A 265 2.93 20.07 -12.15
CA LEU A 265 2.11 21.03 -11.43
C LEU A 265 2.88 21.57 -10.22
N HIS A 266 3.56 20.71 -9.45
CA HIS A 266 4.43 21.17 -8.35
C HIS A 266 5.51 22.14 -8.82
N PHE A 267 6.11 21.89 -9.99
CA PHE A 267 7.07 22.82 -10.59
C PHE A 267 6.45 24.19 -10.91
N GLN A 268 5.26 24.24 -11.51
CA GLN A 268 4.58 25.51 -11.78
C GLN A 268 4.20 26.26 -10.50
N LEU A 269 3.77 25.53 -9.46
CA LEU A 269 3.50 26.11 -8.15
C LEU A 269 4.77 26.69 -7.50
N TRP A 270 5.90 26.00 -7.63
CA TRP A 270 7.19 26.49 -7.16
C TRP A 270 7.62 27.77 -7.90
N LEU A 271 7.33 27.88 -9.20
CA LEU A 271 7.53 29.12 -9.96
C LEU A 271 6.53 30.23 -9.61
N ALA A 272 5.77 30.09 -8.51
CA ALA A 272 4.77 31.02 -8.03
C ALA A 272 3.68 31.34 -9.06
N ARG A 273 3.21 30.32 -9.80
CA ARG A 273 2.11 30.43 -10.78
C ARG A 273 0.84 29.71 -10.30
N PRO A 274 0.18 30.17 -9.22
CA PRO A 274 -0.98 29.48 -8.64
C PRO A 274 -2.20 29.45 -9.56
N GLY A 275 -2.28 30.36 -10.55
CA GLY A 275 -3.33 30.37 -11.56
C GLY A 275 -3.42 29.06 -12.37
N GLU A 276 -2.35 28.26 -12.36
CA GLU A 276 -2.30 26.96 -13.03
C GLU A 276 -3.29 25.95 -12.44
N LEU A 277 -3.53 25.99 -11.12
CA LEU A 277 -4.51 25.11 -10.45
C LEU A 277 -5.91 25.24 -11.05
N ARG A 278 -6.30 26.44 -11.47
CA ARG A 278 -7.64 26.71 -12.01
C ARG A 278 -7.75 26.42 -13.50
N ARG A 279 -6.64 26.50 -14.25
CA ARG A 279 -6.63 26.35 -15.71
C ARG A 279 -6.40 24.91 -16.15
N ASN A 280 -5.64 24.15 -15.36
CA ASN A 280 -5.25 22.78 -15.68
C ASN A 280 -6.46 21.84 -15.75
N LEU A 281 -6.58 21.11 -16.87
CA LEU A 281 -7.66 20.17 -17.13
C LEU A 281 -7.71 19.05 -16.09
N GLU A 282 -6.57 18.52 -15.68
CA GLU A 282 -6.51 17.39 -14.74
C GLU A 282 -6.96 17.80 -13.35
N VAL A 283 -6.51 18.96 -12.85
CA VAL A 283 -6.95 19.49 -11.54
C VAL A 283 -8.47 19.66 -11.52
N ARG A 284 -9.03 20.22 -12.60
CA ARG A 284 -10.49 20.37 -12.74
C ARG A 284 -11.20 19.03 -12.83
N SER A 285 -10.66 18.08 -13.60
CA SER A 285 -11.26 16.75 -13.76
C SER A 285 -11.23 15.96 -12.45
N LEU A 286 -10.14 16.07 -11.69
CA LEU A 286 -9.98 15.51 -10.36
C LEU A 286 -10.99 16.12 -9.39
N ALA A 287 -11.04 17.45 -9.29
CA ALA A 287 -11.96 18.13 -8.39
C ALA A 287 -13.44 17.82 -8.68
N VAL A 288 -13.84 17.80 -9.97
CA VAL A 288 -15.22 17.47 -10.37
C VAL A 288 -15.55 16.02 -10.07
N SER A 289 -14.65 15.08 -10.38
CA SER A 289 -14.90 13.66 -10.12
C SER A 289 -14.89 13.31 -8.64
N VAL A 290 -13.99 13.90 -7.84
CA VAL A 290 -14.00 13.77 -6.37
C VAL A 290 -15.31 14.29 -5.80
N LEU A 291 -15.76 15.49 -6.19
CA LEU A 291 -17.01 16.06 -5.69
C LEU A 291 -18.24 15.23 -6.10
N ALA A 292 -18.29 14.76 -7.35
CA ALA A 292 -19.39 13.93 -7.84
C ALA A 292 -19.45 12.58 -7.10
N LEU A 293 -18.31 11.90 -6.94
CA LEU A 293 -18.24 10.60 -6.26
C LEU A 293 -18.44 10.74 -4.75
N PHE A 294 -17.96 11.84 -4.15
CA PHE A 294 -18.27 12.19 -2.77
C PHE A 294 -19.78 12.38 -2.57
N THR A 295 -20.46 13.02 -3.51
CA THR A 295 -21.92 13.16 -3.46
C THR A 295 -22.61 11.80 -3.52
N VAL A 296 -22.20 10.91 -4.43
CA VAL A 296 -22.75 9.54 -4.53
C VAL A 296 -22.50 8.74 -3.25
N MET A 297 -21.29 8.83 -2.70
CA MET A 297 -20.90 8.22 -1.42
C MET A 297 -21.81 8.70 -0.28
N VAL A 298 -21.94 10.02 -0.13
CA VAL A 298 -22.79 10.65 0.91
C VAL A 298 -24.24 10.20 0.80
N VAL A 299 -24.79 10.17 -0.43
CA VAL A 299 -26.16 9.70 -0.69
C VAL A 299 -26.31 8.22 -0.33
N GLY A 300 -25.33 7.38 -0.68
CA GLY A 300 -25.31 5.96 -0.34
C GLY A 300 -25.30 5.71 1.17
N LEU A 301 -24.39 6.37 1.89
CA LEU A 301 -24.28 6.29 3.35
C LEU A 301 -25.55 6.80 4.05
N ALA A 302 -26.09 7.94 3.59
CA ALA A 302 -27.31 8.51 4.15
C ALA A 302 -28.52 7.58 3.94
N ARG A 303 -28.58 6.87 2.79
CA ARG A 303 -29.67 5.93 2.50
C ARG A 303 -29.65 4.69 3.39
N PHE A 304 -28.47 4.23 3.78
CA PHE A 304 -28.31 3.11 4.73
C PHE A 304 -28.48 3.55 6.19
N GLY A 305 -28.42 4.86 6.46
CA GLY A 305 -28.59 5.40 7.80
C GLY A 305 -27.48 4.96 8.75
N THR A 306 -26.26 4.78 8.24
CA THR A 306 -25.10 4.33 9.02
C THR A 306 -24.66 5.36 10.04
N TYR A 307 -24.67 6.64 9.66
CA TYR A 307 -24.21 7.75 10.49
C TYR A 307 -25.33 8.75 10.73
N ASP A 308 -25.56 9.11 11.99
CA ASP A 308 -26.62 10.04 12.38
C ASP A 308 -26.24 11.51 12.16
N SER A 309 -24.94 11.82 12.17
CA SER A 309 -24.43 13.19 12.02
C SER A 309 -23.96 13.49 10.60
N SER A 310 -24.44 14.60 10.03
CA SER A 310 -24.00 15.07 8.71
C SER A 310 -22.51 15.43 8.68
N THR A 311 -21.93 15.85 9.80
CA THR A 311 -20.51 16.20 9.89
C THR A 311 -19.62 14.97 9.85
N GLU A 312 -20.04 13.89 10.52
CA GLU A 312 -19.35 12.60 10.52
C GLU A 312 -19.42 11.95 9.15
N LEU A 313 -20.62 11.90 8.57
CA LEU A 313 -20.85 11.39 7.24
C LEU A 313 -19.97 12.12 6.20
N ALA A 314 -19.90 13.44 6.28
CA ALA A 314 -19.03 14.23 5.40
C ALA A 314 -17.54 14.00 5.65
N ARG A 315 -17.09 13.93 6.91
CA ARG A 315 -15.68 13.69 7.29
C ARG A 315 -15.20 12.32 6.79
N ILE A 316 -15.92 11.25 7.13
CA ILE A 316 -15.60 9.88 6.74
C ILE A 316 -15.70 9.72 5.22
N GLY A 317 -16.78 10.21 4.61
CA GLY A 317 -16.99 10.14 3.17
C GLY A 317 -15.90 10.87 2.38
N LEU A 318 -15.48 12.06 2.83
CA LEU A 318 -14.45 12.86 2.18
C LEU A 318 -13.08 12.19 2.30
N PHE A 319 -12.75 11.66 3.48
CA PHE A 319 -11.49 10.95 3.70
C PHE A 319 -11.38 9.74 2.79
N GLN A 320 -12.40 8.90 2.76
CA GLN A 320 -12.37 7.64 2.02
C GLN A 320 -12.44 7.85 0.50
N ILE A 321 -13.24 8.80 0.02
CA ILE A 321 -13.27 9.13 -1.42
C ILE A 321 -11.96 9.75 -1.86
N THR A 322 -11.34 10.63 -1.05
CA THR A 322 -10.03 11.19 -1.39
C THR A 322 -8.98 10.09 -1.40
N SER A 323 -8.92 9.25 -0.36
CA SER A 323 -8.00 8.11 -0.27
C SER A 323 -8.13 7.16 -1.46
N ALA A 324 -9.35 6.85 -1.90
CA ALA A 324 -9.62 6.03 -3.07
C ALA A 324 -9.17 6.70 -4.37
N HIS A 325 -9.50 7.98 -4.55
CA HIS A 325 -9.21 8.73 -5.77
C HIS A 325 -7.71 9.03 -5.94
N THR A 326 -7.03 9.35 -4.85
CA THR A 326 -5.57 9.49 -4.83
C THR A 326 -4.86 8.15 -4.85
N THR A 327 -5.59 7.04 -4.83
CA THR A 327 -5.05 5.67 -4.76
C THR A 327 -4.09 5.52 -3.58
N THR A 328 -4.37 6.19 -2.46
CA THR A 328 -3.52 6.14 -1.26
C THR A 328 -3.85 4.95 -0.39
N GLY A 329 -5.11 4.52 -0.30
CA GLY A 329 -5.47 3.26 0.38
C GLY A 329 -5.55 3.30 1.91
N LEU A 330 -5.46 4.47 2.54
CA LEU A 330 -5.70 4.59 3.99
C LEU A 330 -7.19 4.61 4.30
N ALA A 331 -7.61 3.96 5.38
CA ALA A 331 -8.99 3.88 5.82
C ALA A 331 -9.17 4.39 7.26
N THR A 332 -10.23 5.16 7.50
CA THR A 332 -10.70 5.61 8.82
C THR A 332 -11.78 4.71 9.42
N VAL A 333 -12.18 3.66 8.69
CA VAL A 333 -13.14 2.66 9.15
C VAL A 333 -12.55 1.27 8.96
N PRO A 334 -12.99 0.27 9.73
CA PRO A 334 -12.59 -1.12 9.50
C PRO A 334 -12.89 -1.54 8.06
N GLN A 335 -11.96 -2.26 7.42
CA GLN A 335 -12.05 -2.62 6.00
C GLN A 335 -13.30 -3.46 5.67
N ALA A 336 -13.72 -4.32 6.60
CA ALA A 336 -14.95 -5.11 6.46
C ALA A 336 -16.22 -4.25 6.36
N ALA A 337 -16.22 -3.04 6.95
CA ALA A 337 -17.36 -2.12 6.94
C ALA A 337 -17.80 -1.71 5.52
N PHE A 338 -16.84 -1.71 4.57
CA PHE A 338 -17.15 -1.43 3.17
C PHE A 338 -18.15 -2.44 2.58
N VAL A 339 -18.18 -3.68 3.04
CA VAL A 339 -19.10 -4.70 2.52
C VAL A 339 -20.26 -4.95 3.46
N SER A 340 -20.04 -4.86 4.78
CA SER A 340 -21.06 -5.21 5.77
C SER A 340 -22.10 -4.12 6.02
N ASP A 341 -21.71 -2.84 6.06
CA ASP A 341 -22.54 -1.77 6.62
C ASP A 341 -22.80 -0.60 5.66
N TRP A 342 -21.94 -0.39 4.67
CA TRP A 342 -22.01 0.77 3.77
C TRP A 342 -22.98 0.57 2.58
N GLY A 343 -23.67 -0.57 2.53
CA GLY A 343 -24.50 -0.96 1.39
C GLY A 343 -23.69 -1.08 0.09
N VAL A 344 -24.37 -1.00 -1.06
CA VAL A 344 -23.72 -1.21 -2.37
C VAL A 344 -23.25 0.09 -3.02
N LEU A 345 -24.02 1.18 -2.86
CA LEU A 345 -23.79 2.43 -3.59
C LEU A 345 -22.52 3.18 -3.15
N ALA A 346 -22.24 3.20 -1.84
CA ALA A 346 -21.06 3.86 -1.28
C ALA A 346 -19.75 3.17 -1.70
N PRO A 347 -19.58 1.85 -1.53
CA PRO A 347 -18.41 1.13 -2.02
C PRO A 347 -18.26 1.20 -3.54
N ALA A 348 -19.36 1.19 -4.30
CA ALA A 348 -19.30 1.40 -5.75
C ALA A 348 -18.67 2.76 -6.13
N ALA A 349 -18.95 3.82 -5.35
CA ALA A 349 -18.28 5.11 -5.53
C ALA A 349 -16.77 5.04 -5.26
N LEU A 350 -16.32 4.25 -4.27
CA LEU A 350 -14.89 3.99 -4.02
C LEU A 350 -14.25 3.23 -5.17
N VAL A 351 -14.91 2.19 -5.70
CA VAL A 351 -14.42 1.41 -6.85
C VAL A 351 -14.20 2.33 -8.06
N VAL A 352 -15.18 3.20 -8.36
CA VAL A 352 -15.03 4.17 -9.46
C VAL A 352 -13.92 5.18 -9.16
N ALA A 353 -13.81 5.69 -7.93
CA ALA A 353 -12.75 6.62 -7.54
C ALA A 353 -11.35 6.00 -7.72
N MET A 354 -11.14 4.77 -7.24
CA MET A 354 -9.89 4.02 -7.43
C MET A 354 -9.58 3.79 -8.91
N ALA A 355 -10.58 3.44 -9.71
CA ALA A 355 -10.40 3.23 -11.15
C ALA A 355 -9.94 4.50 -11.87
N LEU A 356 -10.50 5.68 -11.55
CA LEU A 356 -10.13 6.94 -12.18
C LEU A 356 -8.71 7.38 -11.80
N GLY A 357 -8.35 7.32 -10.52
CA GLY A 357 -7.03 7.67 -10.01
C GLY A 357 -6.65 9.16 -10.17
N GLY A 358 -5.40 9.49 -9.85
CA GLY A 358 -4.89 10.87 -9.83
C GLY A 358 -4.39 11.43 -11.18
N MET A 359 -3.49 12.42 -11.10
CA MET A 359 -2.94 13.08 -12.29
C MET A 359 -1.88 12.23 -13.01
N ALA A 360 -1.72 12.47 -14.32
CA ALA A 360 -0.58 11.99 -15.10
C ALA A 360 0.75 12.52 -14.52
N GLY A 361 1.77 11.67 -14.42
CA GLY A 361 3.06 12.06 -13.85
C GLY A 361 3.04 12.33 -12.33
N SER A 362 2.12 11.71 -11.60
CA SER A 362 2.10 11.61 -10.12
C SER A 362 2.47 10.20 -9.64
N THR A 363 2.47 9.95 -8.33
CA THR A 363 2.70 8.60 -7.76
C THR A 363 1.48 7.69 -7.83
N THR A 364 0.30 8.25 -8.05
CA THR A 364 -0.97 7.52 -8.08
C THR A 364 -1.01 6.42 -9.14
N GLY A 365 -2.01 5.55 -9.08
CA GLY A 365 -2.36 4.60 -10.14
C GLY A 365 -3.61 5.00 -10.93
N GLY A 366 -4.35 4.00 -11.45
CA GLY A 366 -5.60 4.20 -12.19
C GLY A 366 -5.49 4.75 -13.62
N ILE A 367 -6.65 5.03 -14.22
CA ILE A 367 -6.82 5.47 -15.62
C ILE A 367 -6.21 6.86 -15.87
N LYS A 368 -6.08 7.70 -14.85
CA LYS A 368 -5.58 9.08 -14.86
C LYS A 368 -6.60 10.11 -15.33
N ALA A 369 -6.63 11.22 -14.59
CA ALA A 369 -7.52 12.35 -14.82
C ALA A 369 -7.42 12.93 -16.25
N VAL A 370 -6.22 13.03 -16.84
CA VAL A 370 -6.07 13.52 -18.23
C VAL A 370 -6.82 12.69 -19.25
N ARG A 371 -6.83 11.35 -19.10
CA ARG A 371 -7.45 10.45 -20.09
C ARG A 371 -8.97 10.61 -20.05
N VAL A 372 -9.52 10.67 -18.84
CA VAL A 372 -10.95 10.90 -18.59
C VAL A 372 -11.35 12.28 -19.14
N GLY A 373 -10.60 13.33 -18.83
CA GLY A 373 -10.89 14.69 -19.29
C GLY A 373 -10.84 14.83 -20.82
N VAL A 374 -9.86 14.19 -21.49
CA VAL A 374 -9.74 14.19 -22.96
C VAL A 374 -10.91 13.45 -23.60
N LEU A 375 -11.30 12.29 -23.07
CA LEU A 375 -12.42 11.51 -23.59
C LEU A 375 -13.76 12.24 -23.42
N LEU A 376 -14.01 12.85 -22.26
CA LEU A 376 -15.22 13.64 -22.02
C LEU A 376 -15.29 14.86 -22.95
N LYS A 377 -14.17 15.53 -23.21
CA LYS A 377 -14.10 16.62 -24.19
C LYS A 377 -14.35 16.14 -25.62
N SER A 378 -13.84 14.97 -25.99
CA SER A 378 -14.13 14.35 -27.29
C SER A 378 -15.60 14.03 -27.43
N LEU A 379 -16.21 13.40 -26.42
CA LEU A 379 -17.64 13.10 -26.43
C LEU A 379 -18.48 14.37 -26.57
N ALA A 380 -18.15 15.42 -25.81
CA ALA A 380 -18.84 16.71 -25.94
C ALA A 380 -18.64 17.36 -27.33
N HIS A 381 -17.49 17.14 -27.96
CA HIS A 381 -17.23 17.60 -29.33
C HIS A 381 -18.07 16.82 -30.35
N ASP A 382 -18.14 15.49 -30.23
CA ASP A 382 -18.90 14.63 -31.13
C ASP A 382 -20.41 14.91 -31.01
N ILE A 383 -20.92 15.12 -29.79
CA ILE A 383 -22.31 15.54 -29.57
C ILE A 383 -22.59 16.89 -30.24
N ARG A 384 -21.71 17.89 -30.08
CA ARG A 384 -21.87 19.19 -30.73
C ARG A 384 -21.83 19.08 -32.25
N ARG A 385 -20.95 18.22 -32.80
CA ARG A 385 -20.86 17.99 -34.23
C ARG A 385 -22.09 17.30 -34.80
N ALA A 386 -22.74 16.43 -34.02
CA ALA A 386 -24.00 15.80 -34.41
C ALA A 386 -25.18 16.79 -34.36
N LEU A 387 -25.15 17.77 -33.45
CA LEU A 387 -26.25 18.71 -33.23
C LEU A 387 -26.13 20.05 -34.00
N LEU A 388 -24.92 20.46 -34.37
CA LEU A 388 -24.64 21.75 -35.00
C LEU A 388 -24.15 21.58 -36.44
N PRO A 389 -24.40 22.58 -37.33
CA PRO A 389 -23.77 22.62 -38.65
C PRO A 389 -22.24 22.59 -38.55
N GLU A 390 -21.57 21.93 -39.50
CA GLU A 390 -20.10 21.76 -39.46
C GLU A 390 -19.32 23.08 -39.33
N SER A 391 -19.86 24.17 -39.87
CA SER A 391 -19.28 25.52 -39.77
C SER A 391 -19.29 26.13 -38.36
N ALA A 392 -20.13 25.64 -37.45
CA ALA A 392 -20.25 26.13 -36.08
C ALA A 392 -19.40 25.34 -35.06
N VAL A 393 -18.73 24.27 -35.50
CA VAL A 393 -17.98 23.37 -34.62
C VAL A 393 -16.52 23.81 -34.53
N ALA A 394 -16.18 24.56 -33.48
CA ALA A 394 -14.80 25.02 -33.25
C ALA A 394 -13.85 23.88 -32.82
N VAL A 395 -12.56 24.05 -33.14
CA VAL A 395 -11.47 23.18 -32.68
C VAL A 395 -11.40 23.21 -31.15
N GLN A 396 -11.56 22.05 -30.52
CA GLN A 396 -11.48 21.92 -29.08
C GLN A 396 -10.02 21.96 -28.62
N THR A 397 -9.76 22.72 -27.56
CA THR A 397 -8.45 22.78 -26.90
C THR A 397 -8.58 22.39 -25.43
N TYR A 398 -7.46 21.97 -24.85
CA TYR A 398 -7.33 21.76 -23.42
C TYR A 398 -6.01 22.29 -22.90
N HIS A 399 -6.02 22.72 -21.65
CA HIS A 399 -4.85 23.29 -20.99
C HIS A 399 -4.30 22.27 -19.99
N LEU A 400 -3.05 21.85 -20.20
CA LEU A 400 -2.29 21.13 -19.18
C LEU A 400 -1.33 22.11 -18.54
N HIS A 401 -0.21 22.42 -19.19
CA HIS A 401 0.72 23.51 -18.83
C HIS A 401 0.87 24.51 -19.97
N GLN A 402 0.53 24.04 -21.17
CA GLN A 402 0.42 24.81 -22.39
C GLN A 402 -0.90 24.43 -23.07
N PRO A 403 -1.49 25.32 -23.88
CA PRO A 403 -2.67 25.00 -24.67
C PRO A 403 -2.33 23.89 -25.68
N ARG A 404 -3.14 22.84 -25.68
CA ARG A 404 -3.07 21.71 -26.61
C ARG A 404 -4.35 21.61 -27.42
N THR A 405 -4.23 21.27 -28.69
CA THR A 405 -5.38 20.93 -29.53
C THR A 405 -5.80 19.48 -29.28
N LEU A 406 -7.11 19.24 -29.27
CA LEU A 406 -7.66 17.89 -29.18
C LEU A 406 -7.42 17.18 -30.53
N ARG A 407 -6.46 16.27 -30.58
CA ARG A 407 -6.14 15.46 -31.76
C ARG A 407 -6.73 14.06 -31.62
N ASN A 408 -7.23 13.49 -32.71
CA ASN A 408 -7.80 12.14 -32.75
C ASN A 408 -6.82 11.06 -32.27
N GLU A 409 -5.52 11.26 -32.48
CA GLU A 409 -4.46 10.37 -31.98
C GLU A 409 -4.49 10.26 -30.44
N HIS A 410 -4.62 11.39 -29.74
CA HIS A 410 -4.67 11.43 -28.27
C HIS A 410 -5.97 10.79 -27.74
N VAL A 411 -7.09 11.01 -28.43
CA VAL A 411 -8.39 10.42 -28.07
C VAL A 411 -8.34 8.90 -28.23
N ARG A 412 -7.86 8.39 -29.38
CA ARG A 412 -7.71 6.94 -29.63
C ARG A 412 -6.77 6.28 -28.63
N ALA A 413 -5.66 6.93 -28.29
CA ALA A 413 -4.73 6.44 -27.27
C ALA A 413 -5.39 6.38 -25.89
N ALA A 414 -6.11 7.44 -25.49
CA ALA A 414 -6.84 7.48 -24.23
C ALA A 414 -7.92 6.39 -24.15
N ALA A 415 -8.71 6.20 -25.21
CA ALA A 415 -9.75 5.17 -25.28
C ALA A 415 -9.17 3.75 -25.23
N THR A 416 -8.05 3.51 -25.92
CA THR A 416 -7.37 2.20 -25.90
C THR A 416 -6.89 1.86 -24.49
N ILE A 417 -6.28 2.82 -23.80
CA ILE A 417 -5.80 2.62 -22.43
C ILE A 417 -6.99 2.39 -21.48
N LEU A 418 -8.05 3.18 -21.60
CA LEU A 418 -9.29 2.97 -20.82
C LEU A 418 -9.81 1.55 -20.98
N LEU A 419 -9.96 1.06 -22.22
CA LEU A 419 -10.45 -0.28 -22.50
C LEU A 419 -9.53 -1.37 -21.89
N LEU A 420 -8.21 -1.20 -21.98
CA LEU A 420 -7.26 -2.14 -21.38
C LEU A 420 -7.37 -2.19 -19.84
N TYR A 421 -7.59 -1.04 -19.19
CA TYR A 421 -7.85 -0.99 -17.75
C TYR A 421 -9.14 -1.72 -17.40
N LEU A 422 -10.24 -1.40 -18.08
CA LEU A 422 -11.54 -2.05 -17.85
C LEU A 422 -11.46 -3.57 -18.02
N LEU A 423 -10.81 -4.05 -19.08
CA LEU A 423 -10.60 -5.49 -19.29
C LEU A 423 -9.76 -6.13 -18.17
N THR A 424 -8.78 -5.41 -17.64
CA THR A 424 -7.94 -5.92 -16.54
C THR A 424 -8.71 -5.97 -15.23
N TYR A 425 -9.49 -4.92 -14.90
CA TYR A 425 -10.38 -4.91 -13.73
C TYR A 425 -11.40 -6.06 -13.78
N LEU A 426 -12.02 -6.27 -14.94
CA LEU A 426 -12.97 -7.36 -15.13
C LEU A 426 -12.31 -8.73 -15.07
N ALA A 427 -11.12 -8.91 -15.67
CA ALA A 427 -10.42 -10.19 -15.64
C ALA A 427 -10.03 -10.63 -14.22
N GLY A 428 -9.56 -9.70 -13.38
CA GLY A 428 -9.25 -10.02 -11.98
C GLY A 428 -10.50 -10.27 -11.13
N GLY A 429 -11.60 -9.58 -11.42
CA GLY A 429 -12.90 -9.86 -10.79
C GLY A 429 -13.43 -11.24 -11.18
N ILE A 430 -13.42 -11.57 -12.48
CA ILE A 430 -13.85 -12.88 -13.00
C ILE A 430 -13.00 -14.02 -12.42
N LEU A 431 -11.69 -13.82 -12.27
CA LEU A 431 -10.83 -14.84 -11.64
C LEU A 431 -11.23 -15.06 -10.18
N ALA A 432 -11.55 -14.01 -9.42
CA ALA A 432 -12.03 -14.18 -8.05
C ALA A 432 -13.41 -14.86 -8.00
N LEU A 433 -14.33 -14.49 -8.90
CA LEU A 433 -15.61 -15.19 -9.04
C LEU A 433 -15.44 -16.69 -9.34
N PHE A 434 -14.45 -17.05 -10.17
CA PHE A 434 -14.12 -18.45 -10.48
C PHE A 434 -13.72 -19.25 -9.23
N TYR A 435 -13.05 -18.60 -8.26
CA TYR A 435 -12.71 -19.21 -6.96
C TYR A 435 -13.84 -19.15 -5.93
N GLY A 436 -15.02 -18.62 -6.29
CA GLY A 436 -16.21 -18.61 -5.44
C GLY A 436 -16.39 -17.37 -4.57
N TYR A 437 -15.58 -16.33 -4.77
CA TYR A 437 -15.79 -15.04 -4.09
C TYR A 437 -17.01 -14.30 -4.65
N GLU A 438 -17.68 -13.50 -3.80
CA GLU A 438 -18.82 -12.68 -4.21
C GLU A 438 -18.43 -11.54 -5.16
N LEU A 439 -19.38 -11.10 -5.99
CA LEU A 439 -19.15 -10.09 -7.03
C LEU A 439 -18.65 -8.74 -6.48
N GLU A 440 -19.25 -8.25 -5.40
CA GLU A 440 -18.90 -6.97 -4.79
C GLU A 440 -17.44 -6.91 -4.31
N PRO A 441 -16.98 -7.78 -3.39
CA PRO A 441 -15.59 -7.79 -2.97
C PRO A 441 -14.63 -8.16 -4.10
N ALA A 442 -15.00 -9.06 -5.02
CA ALA A 442 -14.15 -9.44 -6.16
C ALA A 442 -13.83 -8.25 -7.08
N LEU A 443 -14.84 -7.43 -7.42
CA LEU A 443 -14.64 -6.23 -8.24
C LEU A 443 -13.90 -5.14 -7.49
N PHE A 444 -14.17 -4.98 -6.18
CA PHE A 444 -13.47 -4.02 -5.34
C PHE A 444 -11.97 -4.29 -5.31
N GLU A 445 -11.58 -5.53 -5.01
CA GLU A 445 -10.19 -5.95 -4.85
C GLU A 445 -9.44 -5.96 -6.17
N SER A 446 -10.08 -6.45 -7.24
CA SER A 446 -9.48 -6.40 -8.58
C SER A 446 -9.21 -4.97 -9.04
N THR A 447 -10.14 -4.05 -8.73
CA THR A 447 -9.97 -2.64 -9.05
C THR A 447 -8.85 -2.04 -8.21
N ALA A 448 -8.88 -2.23 -6.89
CA ALA A 448 -7.85 -1.75 -5.97
C ALA A 448 -6.44 -2.25 -6.35
N ALA A 449 -6.28 -3.55 -6.61
CA ALA A 449 -5.01 -4.13 -7.03
C ALA A 449 -4.49 -3.53 -8.33
N THR A 450 -5.34 -3.48 -9.36
CA THR A 450 -4.96 -3.03 -10.70
C THR A 450 -4.75 -1.51 -10.76
N SER A 451 -5.49 -0.74 -9.95
CA SER A 451 -5.36 0.71 -9.88
C SER A 451 -4.34 1.18 -8.85
N SER A 452 -3.69 0.28 -8.10
CA SER A 452 -2.85 0.62 -6.95
C SER A 452 -3.60 1.40 -5.87
N GLY A 453 -4.87 1.07 -5.63
CA GLY A 453 -5.80 1.80 -4.77
C GLY A 453 -5.61 1.60 -3.25
N GLY A 454 -4.97 0.50 -2.83
CA GLY A 454 -4.64 0.15 -1.45
C GLY A 454 -5.80 -0.13 -0.50
N LEU A 455 -7.03 0.32 -0.81
CA LEU A 455 -8.22 -0.10 -0.07
C LEU A 455 -8.52 -1.56 -0.37
N SER A 456 -8.88 -2.30 0.66
CA SER A 456 -9.25 -3.72 0.59
C SER A 456 -10.54 -3.95 1.35
N THR A 457 -11.26 -5.00 0.97
CA THR A 457 -12.43 -5.52 1.70
C THR A 457 -12.03 -6.60 2.71
N GLY A 458 -10.74 -6.96 2.74
CA GLY A 458 -10.22 -8.11 3.49
C GLY A 458 -10.10 -9.39 2.66
N LEU A 459 -10.29 -9.34 1.33
CA LEU A 459 -10.14 -10.52 0.48
C LEU A 459 -8.67 -10.92 0.32
N VAL A 460 -7.80 -9.91 0.19
CA VAL A 460 -6.35 -10.15 0.12
C VAL A 460 -5.84 -10.45 1.52
N ARG A 461 -5.57 -11.75 1.74
CA ARG A 461 -5.11 -12.32 2.99
C ARG A 461 -4.13 -13.47 2.73
N PRO A 462 -3.37 -13.93 3.74
CA PRO A 462 -2.41 -15.03 3.58
C PRO A 462 -3.03 -16.32 3.01
N GLY A 463 -4.31 -16.58 3.25
CA GLY A 463 -5.03 -17.73 2.69
C GLY A 463 -5.44 -17.62 1.21
N LEU A 464 -5.22 -16.49 0.53
CA LEU A 464 -5.63 -16.27 -0.86
C LEU A 464 -4.95 -17.25 -1.84
N GLU A 465 -5.68 -17.66 -2.88
CA GLU A 465 -5.20 -18.58 -3.89
C GLU A 465 -4.01 -18.00 -4.66
N LEU A 466 -3.01 -18.84 -4.95
CA LEU A 466 -1.76 -18.43 -5.59
C LEU A 466 -1.99 -17.63 -6.90
N PRO A 467 -2.89 -18.02 -7.82
CA PRO A 467 -3.13 -17.24 -9.03
C PRO A 467 -3.70 -15.84 -8.76
N LEU A 468 -4.53 -15.68 -7.73
CA LEU A 468 -5.07 -14.39 -7.32
C LEU A 468 -4.00 -13.53 -6.64
N LYS A 469 -3.19 -14.11 -5.74
CA LYS A 469 -2.03 -13.41 -5.14
C LYS A 469 -1.12 -12.84 -6.21
N LEU A 470 -0.75 -13.65 -7.20
CA LEU A 470 0.11 -13.21 -8.29
C LEU A 470 -0.57 -12.18 -9.20
N LEU A 471 -1.86 -12.36 -9.53
CA LEU A 471 -2.58 -11.41 -10.38
C LEU A 471 -2.75 -10.04 -9.71
N TYR A 472 -3.10 -10.02 -8.43
CA TYR A 472 -3.30 -8.78 -7.67
C TYR A 472 -1.98 -8.10 -7.29
N ALA A 473 -0.89 -8.85 -7.18
CA ALA A 473 0.44 -8.28 -7.01
C ALA A 473 1.01 -7.69 -8.30
N LEU A 474 0.57 -8.18 -9.47
CA LEU A 474 1.04 -7.65 -10.74
C LEU A 474 0.56 -6.20 -10.89
N PRO A 475 1.49 -5.22 -11.01
CA PRO A 475 1.10 -3.84 -11.22
C PRO A 475 0.21 -3.77 -12.45
N GLY A 476 -0.98 -3.16 -12.31
CA GLY A 476 -1.97 -3.06 -13.39
C GLY A 476 -1.28 -2.73 -14.70
N ARG A 477 -1.33 -3.68 -15.65
CA ARG A 477 -0.42 -3.78 -16.80
C ARG A 477 -0.12 -2.41 -17.43
N ARG A 478 1.01 -1.80 -17.05
CA ARG A 478 1.61 -0.63 -17.72
C ARG A 478 2.24 -1.05 -19.05
N ARG A 479 1.48 -1.74 -19.91
CA ARG A 479 1.92 -2.12 -21.26
C ARG A 479 1.46 -1.04 -22.25
N PRO A 480 2.39 -0.34 -22.93
CA PRO A 480 2.08 0.23 -24.24
C PRO A 480 1.84 -0.94 -25.22
N GLY A 481 1.00 -0.69 -26.22
CA GLY A 481 0.41 -1.72 -27.07
C GLY A 481 1.36 -2.68 -27.80
N GLY A 482 0.78 -3.79 -28.24
CA GLY A 482 1.24 -4.57 -29.40
C GLY A 482 2.28 -5.67 -29.12
N VAL A 483 1.81 -6.92 -29.20
CA VAL A 483 2.53 -8.09 -29.74
C VAL A 483 4.03 -8.18 -29.42
N ALA A 484 4.39 -8.32 -28.14
CA ALA A 484 5.76 -8.70 -27.72
C ALA A 484 5.77 -9.85 -26.69
N GLY A 485 4.63 -10.53 -26.50
CA GLY A 485 4.41 -11.50 -25.42
C GLY A 485 5.00 -12.89 -25.61
N ARG A 486 5.89 -13.13 -26.58
CA ARG A 486 6.40 -14.50 -26.86
C ARG A 486 7.92 -14.65 -26.75
N ARG A 487 8.67 -13.63 -26.33
CA ARG A 487 10.15 -13.61 -26.47
C ARG A 487 10.94 -13.03 -25.28
N VAL A 488 10.32 -12.96 -24.11
CA VAL A 488 10.97 -12.53 -22.85
C VAL A 488 11.38 -13.74 -21.98
N THR A 489 11.11 -14.96 -22.45
CA THR A 489 11.18 -16.18 -21.64
C THR A 489 12.61 -16.59 -21.24
N LEU A 490 13.65 -16.25 -22.00
CA LEU A 490 15.03 -16.72 -21.71
C LEU A 490 15.80 -15.82 -20.71
N SER A 491 15.64 -14.49 -20.74
CA SER A 491 16.18 -13.60 -19.68
C SER A 491 15.47 -13.87 -18.36
N VAL A 492 14.17 -14.16 -18.41
CA VAL A 492 13.40 -14.56 -17.24
C VAL A 492 13.91 -15.88 -16.67
N LEU A 493 14.44 -16.80 -17.48
CA LEU A 493 15.01 -18.07 -16.97
C LEU A 493 16.36 -17.88 -16.25
N ALA A 494 17.26 -17.04 -16.77
CA ALA A 494 18.53 -16.73 -16.10
C ALA A 494 18.31 -15.94 -14.80
N VAL A 495 17.39 -14.96 -14.86
CA VAL A 495 16.92 -14.26 -13.66
C VAL A 495 16.26 -15.27 -12.72
N ALA A 496 15.35 -16.12 -13.20
CA ALA A 496 14.64 -17.12 -12.38
C ALA A 496 15.58 -18.12 -11.70
N ALA A 497 16.69 -18.53 -12.32
CA ALA A 497 17.67 -19.40 -11.67
C ALA A 497 18.37 -18.70 -10.49
N VAL A 498 18.74 -17.42 -10.66
CA VAL A 498 19.29 -16.59 -9.58
C VAL A 498 18.23 -16.32 -8.50
N LEU A 499 17.00 -16.02 -8.90
CA LEU A 499 15.87 -15.83 -7.99
C LEU A 499 15.58 -17.12 -7.21
N ALA A 500 15.64 -18.29 -7.85
CA ALA A 500 15.46 -19.59 -7.21
C ALA A 500 16.58 -19.88 -6.19
N GLY A 501 17.83 -19.49 -6.48
CA GLY A 501 18.92 -19.58 -5.51
C GLY A 501 18.72 -18.69 -4.28
N VAL A 502 18.28 -17.44 -4.49
CA VAL A 502 17.93 -16.51 -3.39
C VAL A 502 16.78 -17.06 -2.56
N VAL A 503 15.74 -17.58 -3.22
CA VAL A 503 14.59 -18.22 -2.56
C VAL A 503 15.04 -19.42 -1.73
N ALA A 504 15.88 -20.30 -2.30
CA ALA A 504 16.38 -21.48 -1.59
C ALA A 504 17.20 -21.10 -0.34
N VAL A 505 18.07 -20.10 -0.43
CA VAL A 505 18.84 -19.61 0.73
C VAL A 505 17.91 -19.02 1.79
N ALA A 506 16.95 -18.17 1.39
CA ALA A 506 16.02 -17.54 2.32
C ALA A 506 15.10 -18.56 3.01
N ASP A 507 14.66 -19.60 2.28
CA ASP A 507 13.82 -20.67 2.80
C ASP A 507 14.60 -21.62 3.73
N GLN A 508 15.88 -21.90 3.44
CA GLN A 508 16.75 -22.66 4.37
C GLN A 508 16.99 -21.94 5.71
N LEU A 509 17.04 -20.61 5.68
CA LEU A 509 17.20 -19.77 6.88
C LEU A 509 15.87 -19.49 7.60
N ARG A 510 14.78 -19.97 7.02
CA ARG A 510 13.48 -20.01 7.67
C ARG A 510 13.48 -21.19 8.63
N HIS A 511 13.29 -20.92 9.91
CA HIS A 511 12.96 -21.98 10.86
C HIS A 511 11.43 -22.04 10.94
N PRO A 512 10.74 -22.98 10.27
CA PRO A 512 9.39 -23.32 10.64
C PRO A 512 9.48 -24.00 12.01
N LEU A 513 8.89 -23.38 13.03
CA LEU A 513 8.81 -24.04 14.32
C LEU A 513 7.69 -25.08 14.30
N PRO A 514 7.83 -26.15 15.09
CA PRO A 514 6.78 -27.14 15.22
C PRO A 514 5.52 -26.44 15.74
N SER A 515 4.43 -26.59 14.98
CA SER A 515 3.10 -26.22 15.45
C SER A 515 2.83 -26.97 16.75
N HIS A 516 2.81 -26.30 17.89
CA HIS A 516 2.10 -26.88 19.02
C HIS A 516 0.64 -26.97 18.60
N GLY A 517 0.03 -28.15 18.77
CA GLY A 517 -1.35 -28.43 18.40
C GLY A 517 -2.36 -27.67 19.27
N GLN A 518 -2.22 -26.35 19.38
CA GLN A 518 -3.25 -25.47 19.89
C GLN A 518 -4.40 -25.50 18.88
N ARG A 519 -5.55 -25.98 19.36
CA ARG A 519 -6.81 -25.89 18.62
C ARG A 519 -7.16 -24.42 18.51
N VAL A 520 -6.88 -23.80 17.36
CA VAL A 520 -7.38 -22.48 17.01
C VAL A 520 -8.90 -22.53 17.12
N ASN A 521 -9.52 -21.61 17.86
CA ASN A 521 -10.98 -21.54 17.91
C ASN A 521 -11.49 -21.26 16.47
N PRO A 522 -12.27 -22.16 15.85
CA PRO A 522 -12.72 -21.98 14.48
C PRO A 522 -13.55 -20.71 14.28
N GLU A 523 -14.20 -20.19 15.33
CA GLU A 523 -14.95 -18.93 15.27
C GLU A 523 -14.06 -17.70 14.97
N LEU A 524 -12.77 -17.75 15.33
CA LEU A 524 -11.80 -16.66 15.10
C LEU A 524 -11.13 -16.73 13.72
N THR A 525 -11.29 -17.85 13.02
CA THR A 525 -10.88 -17.99 11.61
C THR A 525 -12.00 -17.64 10.63
N ARG A 526 -13.18 -17.28 11.17
CA ARG A 526 -14.34 -16.92 10.39
C ARG A 526 -14.06 -15.68 9.56
N ASP A 527 -14.51 -15.71 8.30
CA ASP A 527 -14.44 -14.54 7.44
C ASP A 527 -15.40 -13.45 7.96
N PRO A 528 -14.90 -12.24 8.32
CA PRO A 528 -15.71 -11.13 8.84
C PRO A 528 -16.70 -10.53 7.81
N ARG A 529 -16.84 -11.17 6.65
CA ARG A 529 -17.78 -10.81 5.57
C ARG A 529 -18.94 -11.78 5.44
N ASP A 530 -18.89 -12.91 6.15
CA ASP A 530 -19.94 -13.93 6.07
C ASP A 530 -21.23 -13.46 6.78
N LYS A 531 -22.11 -12.82 6.00
CA LYS A 531 -23.42 -12.34 6.46
C LYS A 531 -24.41 -13.47 6.75
N ALA A 532 -24.15 -14.70 6.30
CA ALA A 532 -25.10 -15.81 6.38
C ALA A 532 -25.36 -16.33 7.80
N ALA A 533 -24.63 -15.83 8.80
CA ALA A 533 -24.86 -16.15 10.20
C ALA A 533 -25.07 -14.94 11.10
N CYS A 534 -25.54 -13.81 10.56
CA CYS A 534 -26.03 -12.76 11.43
C CYS A 534 -27.19 -13.32 12.28
N PRO A 535 -27.03 -13.39 13.61
CA PRO A 535 -28.08 -13.95 14.44
C PRO A 535 -29.33 -13.06 14.35
N GLU A 536 -30.51 -13.68 14.24
CA GLU A 536 -31.79 -13.00 14.44
C GLU A 536 -31.97 -12.66 15.92
N LEU A 537 -31.21 -11.68 16.39
CA LEU A 537 -31.36 -11.14 17.73
C LEU A 537 -32.60 -10.22 17.70
N GLY A 538 -33.68 -10.63 18.37
CA GLY A 538 -34.95 -9.88 18.39
C GLY A 538 -34.79 -8.37 18.70
N GLU A 539 -35.73 -7.55 18.23
CA GLU A 539 -35.70 -6.09 18.38
C GLU A 539 -35.49 -5.66 19.85
N GLY A 540 -34.64 -4.65 20.03
CA GLY A 540 -34.00 -4.26 21.28
C GLY A 540 -34.86 -4.40 22.54
N GLY A 541 -34.39 -5.22 23.48
CA GLY A 541 -35.02 -5.37 24.77
C GLY A 541 -34.07 -5.92 25.82
N GLY A 542 -33.51 -5.04 26.64
CA GLY A 542 -33.29 -5.32 28.08
C GLY A 542 -32.41 -6.49 28.52
N ALA A 543 -31.52 -7.05 27.70
CA ALA A 543 -30.54 -8.00 28.23
C ALA A 543 -29.61 -7.27 29.23
N THR A 544 -29.79 -7.55 30.52
CA THR A 544 -28.92 -7.06 31.60
C THR A 544 -27.53 -7.70 31.55
N GLU A 545 -27.42 -8.88 30.94
CA GLU A 545 -26.16 -9.58 30.76
C GLU A 545 -25.47 -9.21 29.44
N PRO A 546 -24.15 -8.96 29.47
CA PRO A 546 -23.39 -8.62 28.28
C PRO A 546 -23.22 -9.85 27.38
N LEU A 547 -23.51 -9.69 26.09
CA LEU A 547 -23.28 -10.75 25.09
C LEU A 547 -21.78 -10.91 24.82
N PRO A 548 -21.20 -12.12 24.93
CA PRO A 548 -19.85 -12.36 24.45
C PRO A 548 -19.82 -12.22 22.92
N VAL A 549 -18.87 -11.45 22.40
CA VAL A 549 -18.74 -11.18 20.96
C VAL A 549 -17.27 -11.22 20.53
N ALA A 550 -17.03 -11.58 19.28
CA ALA A 550 -15.77 -11.40 18.58
C ALA A 550 -15.83 -10.18 17.63
N SER A 551 -14.68 -9.72 17.15
CA SER A 551 -14.59 -8.64 16.16
C SER A 551 -15.26 -9.05 14.86
N THR A 552 -15.15 -10.31 14.48
CA THR A 552 -15.82 -10.89 13.31
C THR A 552 -17.35 -10.74 13.40
N ASP A 553 -17.95 -10.92 14.58
CA ASP A 553 -19.40 -10.74 14.78
C ASP A 553 -19.80 -9.26 14.59
N LEU A 554 -19.05 -8.36 15.23
CA LEU A 554 -19.32 -6.93 15.20
C LEU A 554 -19.09 -6.32 13.81
N LEU A 555 -18.11 -6.82 13.06
CA LEU A 555 -17.77 -6.36 11.72
C LEU A 555 -18.70 -6.95 10.65
N SER A 556 -19.12 -8.21 10.78
CA SER A 556 -20.02 -8.87 9.82
C SER A 556 -21.45 -8.35 9.95
N CYS A 557 -21.90 -8.14 11.20
CA CYS A 557 -23.30 -7.88 11.53
C CYS A 557 -23.48 -6.63 12.42
N PRO A 558 -22.92 -5.46 12.05
CA PRO A 558 -22.89 -4.28 12.92
C PRO A 558 -24.29 -3.81 13.32
N GLY A 559 -25.26 -3.86 12.40
CA GLY A 559 -26.65 -3.49 12.68
C GLY A 559 -27.35 -4.39 13.73
N ALA A 560 -26.96 -5.66 13.84
CA ALA A 560 -27.56 -6.59 14.81
C ALA A 560 -27.13 -6.28 16.25
N TYR A 561 -25.90 -5.78 16.43
CA TYR A 561 -25.30 -5.48 17.73
C TYR A 561 -25.39 -4.00 18.12
N ASP A 562 -25.83 -3.11 17.23
CA ASP A 562 -25.85 -1.67 17.48
C ASP A 562 -26.67 -1.32 18.74
N GLY A 563 -26.05 -0.57 19.65
CA GLY A 563 -26.61 -0.19 20.93
C GLY A 563 -26.68 -1.30 21.99
N ARG A 564 -26.34 -2.56 21.67
CA ARG A 564 -26.40 -3.69 22.62
C ARG A 564 -25.22 -3.69 23.59
N LEU A 565 -25.44 -4.26 24.77
CA LEU A 565 -24.39 -4.49 25.77
C LEU A 565 -23.60 -5.74 25.40
N VAL A 566 -22.29 -5.58 25.20
CA VAL A 566 -21.37 -6.64 24.77
C VAL A 566 -20.20 -6.76 25.72
N ARG A 567 -19.63 -7.96 25.80
CA ARG A 567 -18.33 -8.27 26.39
C ARG A 567 -17.39 -8.67 25.25
N TYR A 568 -16.36 -7.87 25.04
CA TYR A 568 -15.35 -8.08 24.02
C TYR A 568 -13.99 -8.21 24.69
N GLU A 569 -13.20 -9.19 24.29
CA GLU A 569 -11.90 -9.49 24.88
C GLU A 569 -10.85 -9.56 23.77
N GLY A 570 -9.73 -8.89 23.98
CA GLY A 570 -8.64 -8.86 23.00
C GLY A 570 -7.35 -8.29 23.58
N GLU A 571 -6.28 -8.48 22.82
CA GLU A 571 -4.98 -7.90 23.09
C GLU A 571 -4.97 -6.40 22.79
N ALA A 572 -4.50 -5.60 23.75
CA ALA A 572 -4.32 -4.17 23.54
C ALA A 572 -3.16 -3.89 22.57
N VAL A 573 -3.45 -3.22 21.45
CA VAL A 573 -2.44 -2.87 20.42
C VAL A 573 -2.32 -1.35 20.23
N GLY A 574 -1.17 -0.91 19.72
CA GLY A 574 -0.88 0.51 19.53
C GLY A 574 -0.56 1.22 20.85
N GLN A 575 -1.34 2.23 21.23
CA GLN A 575 -1.18 2.96 22.49
C GLN A 575 -2.54 3.32 23.09
N VAL A 576 -2.59 3.44 24.41
CA VAL A 576 -3.76 3.94 25.13
C VAL A 576 -3.77 5.46 25.05
N LEU A 577 -4.71 6.03 24.28
CA LEU A 577 -4.76 7.47 24.00
C LEU A 577 -5.71 8.16 24.97
N VAL A 578 -5.17 8.68 26.08
CA VAL A 578 -5.94 9.41 27.10
C VAL A 578 -6.23 10.84 26.62
N ARG A 579 -7.51 11.24 26.60
CA ARG A 579 -7.99 12.52 26.10
C ARG A 579 -9.08 13.09 27.01
N GLY A 580 -8.68 13.95 27.95
CA GLY A 580 -9.62 14.55 28.89
C GLY A 580 -10.29 13.50 29.78
N ASP A 581 -11.59 13.30 29.58
CA ASP A 581 -12.45 12.42 30.39
C ASP A 581 -12.53 10.97 29.90
N HIS A 582 -11.94 10.66 28.74
CA HIS A 582 -11.96 9.33 28.14
C HIS A 582 -10.58 8.90 27.64
N ALA A 583 -10.44 7.63 27.29
CA ALA A 583 -9.28 7.09 26.61
C ALA A 583 -9.70 6.16 25.46
N TRP A 584 -8.85 6.03 24.45
CA TRP A 584 -9.02 5.06 23.37
C TRP A 584 -8.00 3.95 23.50
N VAL A 585 -8.46 2.72 23.25
CA VAL A 585 -7.61 1.54 23.09
C VAL A 585 -8.11 0.74 21.90
N HIS A 586 -7.21 0.17 21.11
CA HIS A 586 -7.56 -0.80 20.07
C HIS A 586 -7.27 -2.19 20.60
N LEU A 587 -8.21 -3.12 20.39
CA LEU A 587 -8.18 -4.45 20.96
C LEU A 587 -8.33 -5.47 19.82
N ASN A 588 -7.29 -6.28 19.58
CA ASN A 588 -7.32 -7.35 18.58
C ASN A 588 -7.70 -8.67 19.26
N ASP A 589 -8.64 -9.40 18.68
CA ASP A 589 -9.10 -10.70 19.20
C ASP A 589 -8.79 -11.86 18.24
N ASP A 590 -8.04 -11.57 17.19
CA ASP A 590 -7.67 -12.52 16.15
C ASP A 590 -6.82 -13.69 16.67
N VAL A 591 -6.59 -14.65 15.78
CA VAL A 591 -5.78 -15.85 16.08
C VAL A 591 -4.36 -15.53 16.54
N TYR A 592 -3.81 -14.36 16.19
CA TYR A 592 -2.47 -13.92 16.60
C TYR A 592 -2.48 -13.34 18.01
N ALA A 593 -3.57 -12.68 18.41
CA ALA A 593 -3.79 -12.20 19.77
C ALA A 593 -3.94 -13.34 20.79
N GLN A 594 -4.40 -14.52 20.36
CA GLN A 594 -4.62 -15.69 21.22
C GLN A 594 -3.50 -16.74 21.20
N ALA A 595 -2.59 -16.69 20.23
CA ALA A 595 -1.49 -17.66 20.10
C ALA A 595 -0.26 -17.30 20.95
N ASP A 596 0.35 -18.33 21.56
CA ASP A 596 1.60 -18.24 22.35
C ASP A 596 2.79 -17.61 21.56
N PRO A 597 3.83 -17.10 22.25
CA PRO A 597 4.77 -16.14 21.67
C PRO A 597 5.58 -16.71 20.49
N LEU A 598 5.42 -16.04 19.33
CA LEU A 598 6.38 -15.47 18.37
C LEU A 598 7.65 -16.16 17.86
N PRO A 599 7.74 -17.50 17.78
CA PRO A 599 8.36 -17.96 16.55
C PRO A 599 7.51 -19.00 15.78
N GLN A 600 6.27 -19.24 16.22
CA GLN A 600 5.35 -20.24 15.65
C GLN A 600 4.22 -19.66 14.75
N ARG A 601 4.39 -18.47 14.13
CA ARG A 601 3.26 -17.72 13.52
C ARG A 601 3.09 -17.83 12.00
N ALA A 602 3.90 -18.66 11.32
CA ALA A 602 3.78 -18.88 9.87
C ALA A 602 2.52 -19.68 9.47
N ASP A 603 1.98 -20.48 10.40
CA ASP A 603 0.94 -21.47 10.11
C ASP A 603 -0.49 -20.93 10.31
N TYR A 604 -0.64 -19.76 10.94
CA TYR A 604 -1.94 -19.16 11.16
C TYR A 604 -2.39 -18.39 9.91
N ALA A 605 -3.54 -18.79 9.35
CA ALA A 605 -4.11 -18.24 8.12
C ALA A 605 -5.22 -17.19 8.35
N GLY A 606 -5.23 -16.52 9.52
CA GLY A 606 -6.24 -15.53 9.91
C GLY A 606 -5.94 -14.13 9.36
N ALA A 607 -6.94 -13.23 9.44
CA ALA A 607 -6.73 -11.80 9.25
C ALA A 607 -6.42 -11.16 10.62
N ASN A 608 -5.56 -10.14 10.64
CA ASN A 608 -5.38 -9.33 11.84
C ASN A 608 -6.57 -8.36 11.95
N THR A 609 -7.44 -8.60 12.94
CA THR A 609 -8.71 -7.89 13.13
C THR A 609 -8.91 -7.50 14.58
N GLY A 610 -9.51 -6.33 14.76
CA GLY A 610 -9.76 -5.79 16.09
C GLY A 610 -10.81 -4.70 16.08
N MET A 611 -11.12 -4.22 17.28
CA MET A 611 -12.14 -3.22 17.53
C MET A 611 -11.61 -2.12 18.44
N ALA A 612 -11.99 -0.88 18.13
CA ALA A 612 -11.71 0.24 19.00
C ALA A 612 -12.67 0.26 20.19
N ALA A 613 -12.13 0.52 21.38
CA ALA A 613 -12.90 0.72 22.60
C ALA A 613 -12.60 2.10 23.20
N ARG A 614 -13.66 2.86 23.47
CA ARG A 614 -13.61 4.11 24.22
C ARG A 614 -13.86 3.82 25.69
N LEU A 615 -12.82 3.98 26.50
CA LEU A 615 -12.82 3.79 27.94
C LEU A 615 -13.08 5.12 28.66
N PRO A 616 -13.66 5.11 29.88
CA PRO A 616 -13.51 6.23 30.81
C PRO A 616 -12.02 6.48 31.08
N ALA A 617 -11.59 7.73 31.27
CA ALA A 617 -10.17 8.03 31.55
C ALA A 617 -9.65 7.29 32.80
N SER A 618 -10.52 7.09 33.79
CA SER A 618 -10.22 6.28 34.97
C SER A 618 -9.98 4.80 34.65
N GLY A 619 -10.39 4.28 33.50
CA GLY A 619 -10.12 2.90 33.08
C GLY A 619 -8.82 2.75 32.29
N ALA A 620 -8.18 3.85 31.89
CA ALA A 620 -6.97 3.81 31.05
C ALA A 620 -5.79 3.08 31.74
N HIS A 621 -5.66 3.24 33.06
CA HIS A 621 -4.57 2.63 33.84
C HIS A 621 -4.70 1.10 33.98
N VAL A 622 -5.84 0.51 33.60
CA VAL A 622 -6.02 -0.95 33.60
C VAL A 622 -5.18 -1.60 32.50
N VAL A 623 -4.91 -0.86 31.42
CA VAL A 623 -4.04 -1.28 30.32
C VAL A 623 -2.66 -0.69 30.57
N GLU A 624 -1.76 -1.52 31.09
CA GLU A 624 -0.38 -1.12 31.43
C GLU A 624 0.57 -1.37 30.25
N SER A 625 0.26 -2.35 29.39
CA SER A 625 1.10 -2.71 28.26
C SER A 625 0.29 -2.90 26.98
N THR A 626 0.81 -2.39 25.87
CA THR A 626 0.30 -2.65 24.52
C THR A 626 1.27 -3.50 23.71
N ALA A 627 0.75 -4.16 22.69
CA ALA A 627 1.50 -5.02 21.79
C ALA A 627 2.57 -4.24 21.03
N GLY A 628 3.69 -4.90 20.78
CA GLY A 628 4.76 -4.41 19.93
C GLY A 628 5.77 -5.50 19.61
N PRO A 629 6.89 -5.15 18.94
CA PRO A 629 7.82 -6.14 18.40
C PRO A 629 8.40 -7.14 19.41
N GLN A 630 8.59 -6.68 20.64
CA GLN A 630 9.30 -7.41 21.71
C GLN A 630 8.38 -7.82 22.86
N ARG A 631 7.09 -7.50 22.79
CA ARG A 631 6.15 -7.74 23.88
C ARG A 631 4.72 -7.95 23.38
N ARG A 632 4.02 -8.91 23.97
CA ARG A 632 2.56 -9.07 23.87
C ARG A 632 1.86 -8.03 24.74
N GLY A 633 0.81 -7.40 24.21
CA GLY A 633 -0.05 -6.49 24.97
C GLY A 633 -0.80 -7.18 26.10
N ASP A 634 -1.38 -6.39 26.99
CA ASP A 634 -2.33 -6.90 27.98
C ASP A 634 -3.56 -7.48 27.25
N ILE A 635 -4.08 -8.62 27.73
CA ILE A 635 -5.39 -9.12 27.30
C ILE A 635 -6.44 -8.43 28.17
N VAL A 636 -7.33 -7.71 27.51
CA VAL A 636 -8.28 -6.80 28.16
C VAL A 636 -9.69 -7.17 27.75
N ALA A 637 -10.56 -7.36 28.75
CA ALA A 637 -11.99 -7.50 28.52
C ALA A 637 -12.69 -6.16 28.77
N VAL A 638 -13.44 -5.70 27.78
CA VAL A 638 -14.28 -4.52 27.85
C VAL A 638 -15.75 -4.91 27.84
N VAL A 639 -16.49 -4.39 28.82
CA VAL A 639 -17.95 -4.52 28.88
C VAL A 639 -18.56 -3.16 28.60
N GLY A 640 -19.30 -3.05 27.50
CA GLY A 640 -19.74 -1.76 26.98
C GLY A 640 -20.87 -1.88 25.96
N ARG A 641 -21.35 -0.74 25.48
CA ARG A 641 -22.31 -0.74 24.38
C ARG A 641 -21.56 -0.63 23.06
N PHE A 642 -21.82 -1.56 22.14
CA PHE A 642 -21.33 -1.43 20.77
C PHE A 642 -22.13 -0.35 20.04
N HIS A 643 -21.45 0.43 19.22
CA HIS A 643 -22.04 1.45 18.36
C HIS A 643 -21.49 1.28 16.95
N ARG A 644 -22.37 1.08 15.96
CA ARG A 644 -21.97 1.07 14.55
C ARG A 644 -21.47 2.45 14.09
N ALA A 645 -21.99 3.52 14.67
CA ALA A 645 -21.49 4.88 14.60
C ALA A 645 -21.53 5.50 16.00
N MET A 646 -20.39 5.96 16.53
CA MET A 646 -20.31 6.34 17.93
C MET A 646 -20.95 7.72 18.19
N PRO A 647 -21.97 7.83 19.06
CA PRO A 647 -22.67 9.10 19.27
C PRO A 647 -21.75 10.20 19.81
N GLY A 648 -21.72 11.35 19.14
CA GLY A 648 -20.93 12.52 19.56
C GLY A 648 -19.44 12.42 19.22
N SER A 649 -19.01 11.45 18.41
CA SER A 649 -17.68 11.34 17.84
C SER A 649 -17.78 10.89 16.40
N ALA A 650 -16.86 11.27 15.51
CA ALA A 650 -16.95 10.83 14.11
C ALA A 650 -16.27 9.46 13.88
N GLU A 651 -16.48 8.55 14.83
CA GLU A 651 -15.79 7.26 14.87
C GLU A 651 -16.79 6.16 14.48
N ALA A 652 -16.44 5.42 13.44
CA ALA A 652 -17.21 4.27 12.98
C ALA A 652 -16.85 3.03 13.79
N MET A 653 -17.87 2.24 14.15
CA MET A 653 -17.75 0.89 14.72
C MET A 653 -16.82 0.81 15.94
N ALA A 654 -17.33 1.16 17.12
CA ALA A 654 -16.55 1.14 18.35
C ALA A 654 -17.39 0.82 19.58
N ILE A 655 -16.74 0.32 20.64
CA ILE A 655 -17.37 -0.04 21.90
C ILE A 655 -17.22 1.13 22.88
N ARG A 656 -18.35 1.65 23.40
CA ARG A 656 -18.35 2.56 24.55
C ARG A 656 -18.30 1.73 25.83
N ALA A 657 -17.10 1.54 26.38
CA ALA A 657 -16.89 0.73 27.55
C ALA A 657 -17.45 1.41 28.82
N ARG A 658 -18.08 0.61 29.68
CA ARG A 658 -18.48 1.01 31.04
C ARG A 658 -17.52 0.45 32.08
N ARG A 659 -17.03 -0.76 31.82
CA ARG A 659 -16.10 -1.48 32.67
C ARG A 659 -15.00 -2.06 31.78
N VAL A 660 -13.78 -2.02 32.30
CA VAL A 660 -12.60 -2.60 31.68
C VAL A 660 -11.88 -3.41 32.75
N GLU A 661 -11.43 -4.61 32.39
CA GLU A 661 -10.67 -5.47 33.28
C GLU A 661 -9.52 -6.11 32.51
N ARG A 662 -8.34 -6.14 33.15
CA ARG A 662 -7.19 -6.85 32.63
C ARG A 662 -7.35 -8.33 32.96
N VAL A 663 -7.49 -9.15 31.92
CA VAL A 663 -7.64 -10.61 32.01
C VAL A 663 -6.28 -11.26 32.15
N GLU A 664 -5.32 -10.84 31.33
CA GLU A 664 -3.94 -11.32 31.34
C GLU A 664 -2.98 -10.14 31.21
N ALA A 665 -1.88 -10.17 31.96
CA ALA A 665 -0.81 -9.19 31.81
C ALA A 665 0.05 -9.51 30.59
N GLY A 666 0.48 -8.46 29.88
CA GLY A 666 1.36 -8.57 28.73
C GLY A 666 2.70 -9.22 29.10
N GLN A 667 3.20 -10.06 28.20
CA GLN A 667 4.40 -10.86 28.42
C GLN A 667 5.50 -10.46 27.43
N PRO A 668 6.78 -10.39 27.86
CA PRO A 668 7.88 -10.21 26.92
C PRO A 668 7.99 -11.41 25.99
N LEU A 669 8.30 -11.14 24.73
CA LEU A 669 8.44 -12.18 23.71
C LEU A 669 9.88 -12.70 23.71
N ASP A 670 10.07 -14.00 23.55
CA ASP A 670 11.42 -14.59 23.47
C ASP A 670 12.08 -14.20 22.14
N GLN A 671 13.04 -13.28 22.21
CA GLN A 671 13.83 -12.81 21.05
C GLN A 671 15.23 -13.44 20.99
N ARG A 672 15.39 -14.69 21.41
CA ARG A 672 16.67 -15.41 21.26
C ARG A 672 17.21 -15.28 19.83
N VAL A 673 18.47 -14.88 19.76
CA VAL A 673 19.19 -14.76 18.49
C VAL A 673 19.33 -16.14 17.86
N LEU A 674 18.83 -16.30 16.64
CA LEU A 674 18.93 -17.55 15.89
C LEU A 674 20.37 -17.73 15.40
N ALA A 675 21.09 -18.71 15.95
CA ALA A 675 22.51 -18.94 15.69
C ALA A 675 22.82 -19.15 14.20
N ASP A 676 21.99 -19.92 13.50
CA ASP A 676 22.13 -20.20 12.07
C ASP A 676 21.98 -18.94 11.22
N ARG A 677 20.99 -18.09 11.55
CA ARG A 677 20.80 -16.79 10.88
C ARG A 677 21.99 -15.86 11.10
N ARG A 678 22.50 -15.79 12.32
CA ARG A 678 23.70 -15.01 12.64
C ARG A 678 24.91 -15.49 11.84
N ALA A 679 25.16 -16.79 11.81
CA ALA A 679 26.28 -17.37 11.07
C ALA A 679 26.16 -17.07 9.56
N ALA A 680 25.01 -17.33 8.97
CA ALA A 680 24.75 -17.06 7.55
C ALA A 680 24.89 -15.56 7.20
N ALA A 681 24.35 -14.67 8.04
CA ALA A 681 24.46 -13.23 7.85
C ALA A 681 25.92 -12.76 7.83
N ILE A 682 26.74 -13.24 8.78
CA ILE A 682 28.16 -12.87 8.86
C ILE A 682 28.92 -13.40 7.64
N THR A 683 28.74 -14.66 7.28
CA THR A 683 29.43 -15.26 6.13
C THR A 683 29.07 -14.55 4.82
N LEU A 684 27.79 -14.30 4.58
CA LEU A 684 27.33 -13.59 3.38
C LEU A 684 27.81 -12.13 3.36
N ALA A 685 27.84 -11.46 4.51
CA ALA A 685 28.33 -10.08 4.59
C ALA A 685 29.83 -9.97 4.26
N LEU A 686 30.65 -10.93 4.71
CA LEU A 686 32.07 -10.98 4.36
C LEU A 686 32.28 -11.18 2.84
N LEU A 687 31.50 -12.08 2.23
CA LEU A 687 31.53 -12.29 0.77
C LEU A 687 31.08 -11.05 0.01
N ALA A 688 30.00 -10.39 0.46
CA ALA A 688 29.50 -9.17 -0.14
C ALA A 688 30.53 -8.02 -0.03
N ALA A 689 31.20 -7.88 1.11
CA ALA A 689 32.26 -6.89 1.29
C ALA A 689 33.43 -7.12 0.32
N ALA A 690 33.86 -8.38 0.16
CA ALA A 690 34.89 -8.74 -0.82
C ALA A 690 34.47 -8.41 -2.26
N MET A 691 33.20 -8.65 -2.61
CA MET A 691 32.64 -8.30 -3.92
C MET A 691 32.65 -6.78 -4.18
N VAL A 692 32.20 -5.99 -3.20
CA VAL A 692 32.17 -4.51 -3.29
C VAL A 692 33.59 -3.94 -3.45
N LEU A 693 34.57 -4.48 -2.70
CA LEU A 693 35.97 -4.10 -2.83
C LEU A 693 36.54 -4.51 -4.21
N GLY A 694 36.27 -5.73 -4.66
CA GLY A 694 36.67 -6.21 -5.97
C GLY A 694 36.13 -5.34 -7.11
N GLU A 695 34.87 -4.92 -7.04
CA GLU A 695 34.26 -4.02 -8.02
C GLU A 695 35.02 -2.67 -8.10
N ARG A 696 35.41 -2.10 -6.96
CA ARG A 696 36.17 -0.84 -6.91
C ARG A 696 37.56 -1.00 -7.51
N VAL A 697 38.25 -2.11 -7.25
CA VAL A 697 39.57 -2.39 -7.82
C VAL A 697 39.49 -2.55 -9.34
N VAL A 698 38.49 -3.28 -9.85
CA VAL A 698 38.29 -3.45 -11.30
C VAL A 698 38.01 -2.12 -11.99
N LYS A 699 37.21 -1.24 -11.36
CA LYS A 699 36.95 0.11 -11.87
C LYS A 699 38.19 1.01 -11.83
N TRP A 700 39.03 0.90 -10.82
CA TRP A 700 40.25 1.70 -10.71
C TRP A 700 41.31 1.30 -11.75
N ARG A 701 41.33 0.02 -12.16
CA ARG A 701 42.23 -0.49 -13.20
C ARG A 701 41.80 -0.18 -14.65
N ARG A 702 40.54 0.21 -14.87
CA ARG A 702 39.98 0.58 -16.18
C ARG A 702 39.99 2.10 -16.32
#